data_AF-A0A8C4XFC1-F1
#
_entry.id   AF-A0A8C4XFC1-F1
#
_cell.length_a   1.000
_cell.length_b   1.000
_cell.length_c   1.000
_cell.angle_alpha   90.00
_cell.angle_beta   90.00
_cell.angle_gamma   90.00
#
_symmetry.space_group_name_H-M   'P 1'
#
loop_
_entity.id
_entity.type
_entity.pdbx_description
1 polymer ?
#
loop_
_entity_poly.entity_id
_entity_poly.type
_entity_poly.pdbx_seq_one_letter_code
_entity_poly.pdbx_strand_id
1 'polypeptide(L)'
;MLYDCRSDKFVPGVTLWNKSDLEKDISVQAQPHTEYSLETSSSLADKSKALDINVSLRGSFACGLVEVGGSAKYLNNSSFSKNQVRVTLNYFMTTVFKQLTMSQLSRNNVTYEEVFRQGTATHVITAILYGARAFMVFDRDVSNNESVQTIANHLKTSVSKIPALTFGEDGSVDLSDKEKNEAEKIRCTFHGDFRLPNLPVQYLTALDVYKKLPTFLGEDGEHAVPITMWLYPLSLLDSSAARLVHEISTDLVTQVECLLDFLSESELMCDNLLSNSTVKSFSSLEKKISKFKTSIGRYKQNFQRKLGEILPSIRAGTEKETSLYEMLETHGMSPFSQHELEAWLCSLQKDITLIESLINDMEDKNVSLFTKNMNIIQDLILKPDIEYIVSFNFKVLNNDSKKLNTMENYFKPGDPKSVRSTDMENRAENSDDWIHSQMGLDKIRLKRNLFLDFACSNQQNKATKFAVACERSQQRECISILLYCKGQLCSSDFEPPSVPEVPKVVKVLNDSAEIELSLPLYGSKETVKYLVQFREQTRGEWRSQMTTDDEKHFILKDLRKSTQYEVRYAAVCEAGVGPSSKVISIHTEDTGLASCSCEHLETINLSGKNITPDIMEVLALTLHLYRHVWLWSCHLTSTCCSALSSALSAPHSRLTELDLSGNNNMEDSGVNQLCEGLRSENCKLEKLNLSDCGVTYRCCSALSSVLSSPNSQLTELNLNNKSSLMVGGNNNNIGDPGVNQLCEGLRSENCKLEKLSLSHCGLTSRCCSALSSALSSPHSRLTELDLRENNLEDSGVNQLCEGLRSENCKLEKLNLTYCDLTSRCCSALSSALSAPHSRLTELDLSNNNNMDDSGVDQLCEGLRSESCKLEKLNLSHCGLTTTCCSALSSALSAPHTRLTELELSWNIMEDSGVVQLCEGLRSENCKLEKLNLSNCHLTSRCCSSLSSVLSSPHSQLTELKLKSNNLGDSGACQLCEGLRTPNCKLEILWLSGNEISENKKKNLRSLQEKLNRTGRQTYIYTGEDWTC
;
A
#
# COMPACT_ATOMS: atom_id res chain seq x y z
N MET A 1 12.65 -34.31 47.98
CA MET A 1 11.66 -34.80 46.99
C MET A 1 12.42 -35.25 45.74
N LEU A 2 11.82 -36.16 44.97
CA LEU A 2 12.37 -36.63 43.69
C LEU A 2 11.81 -35.81 42.52
N TYR A 3 12.59 -35.68 41.46
CA TYR A 3 12.27 -34.93 40.26
C TYR A 3 12.72 -35.70 39.00
N ASP A 4 11.90 -35.66 37.95
CA ASP A 4 12.25 -36.23 36.65
C ASP A 4 12.44 -35.13 35.59
N CYS A 5 13.70 -34.77 35.30
CA CYS A 5 14.05 -33.79 34.25
C CYS A 5 13.67 -34.22 32.83
N ARG A 6 13.26 -35.48 32.59
CA ARG A 6 12.76 -35.88 31.26
C ARG A 6 11.38 -35.29 31.00
N SER A 7 10.51 -35.35 32.00
CA SER A 7 9.12 -34.87 31.93
C SER A 7 8.88 -33.56 32.68
N ASP A 8 9.92 -33.03 33.35
CA ASP A 8 9.89 -31.84 34.23
C ASP A 8 8.84 -31.91 35.35
N LYS A 9 8.67 -33.10 35.96
CA LYS A 9 7.66 -33.39 37.00
C LYS A 9 8.28 -33.80 38.34
N PHE A 10 7.65 -33.36 39.43
CA PHE A 10 7.90 -33.89 40.76
C PHE A 10 7.29 -35.29 40.91
N VAL A 11 7.99 -36.17 41.62
CA VAL A 11 7.48 -37.51 41.96
C VAL A 11 7.00 -37.48 43.42
N PRO A 12 5.68 -37.39 43.67
CA PRO A 12 5.15 -37.31 45.02
C PRO A 12 5.25 -38.66 45.75
N GLY A 13 5.29 -38.63 47.08
CA GLY A 13 5.12 -39.81 47.93
C GLY A 13 6.34 -40.72 48.09
N VAL A 14 7.48 -40.41 47.44
CA VAL A 14 8.71 -41.22 47.54
C VAL A 14 9.89 -40.35 47.98
N THR A 15 10.59 -40.77 49.03
CA THR A 15 11.81 -40.12 49.54
C THR A 15 12.96 -41.13 49.59
N LEU A 16 14.18 -40.70 49.25
CA LEU A 16 15.36 -41.58 49.34
C LEU A 16 15.77 -41.84 50.80
N TRP A 17 15.45 -40.91 51.70
CA TRP A 17 15.84 -40.94 53.11
C TRP A 17 14.62 -40.84 54.01
N ASN A 18 14.74 -41.36 55.23
CA ASN A 18 13.72 -41.20 56.26
C ASN A 18 13.68 -39.74 56.75
N LYS A 19 12.49 -39.28 57.13
CA LYS A 19 12.24 -37.90 57.59
C LYS A 19 13.12 -37.51 58.79
N SER A 20 13.30 -38.42 59.74
CA SER A 20 14.10 -38.20 60.95
C SER A 20 15.59 -37.99 60.67
N ASP A 21 16.10 -38.56 59.58
CA ASP A 21 17.50 -38.44 59.20
C ASP A 21 17.72 -37.13 58.44
N LEU A 22 16.78 -36.76 57.56
CA LEU A 22 16.81 -35.47 56.86
C LEU A 22 16.79 -34.28 57.85
N GLU A 23 15.96 -34.31 58.89
CA GLU A 23 15.84 -33.20 59.84
C GLU A 23 17.12 -32.93 60.66
N LYS A 24 17.97 -33.94 60.86
CA LYS A 24 19.22 -33.80 61.63
C LYS A 24 20.36 -33.15 60.84
N ASP A 25 20.27 -33.17 59.52
CA ASP A 25 21.37 -32.88 58.60
C ASP A 25 21.02 -31.76 57.60
N ILE A 26 20.07 -30.90 57.95
CA ILE A 26 19.75 -29.70 57.18
C ILE A 26 20.55 -28.52 57.74
N SER A 27 21.37 -27.91 56.88
CA SER A 27 21.96 -26.60 57.12
C SER A 27 20.98 -25.51 56.69
N VAL A 28 20.68 -24.58 57.59
CA VAL A 28 19.81 -23.42 57.35
C VAL A 28 20.65 -22.15 57.41
N GLN A 29 20.57 -21.33 56.37
CA GLN A 29 21.28 -20.05 56.26
C GLN A 29 20.28 -18.94 55.92
N ALA A 30 20.32 -17.83 56.67
CA ALA A 30 19.57 -16.64 56.32
C ALA A 30 20.16 -16.01 55.05
N GLN A 31 19.32 -15.71 54.06
CA GLN A 31 19.66 -15.11 52.78
C GLN A 31 18.65 -14.00 52.43
N PRO A 32 18.49 -12.95 53.27
CA PRO A 32 17.57 -11.86 52.98
C PRO A 32 18.10 -11.00 51.83
N HIS A 33 17.35 -10.96 50.73
CA HIS A 33 17.64 -10.09 49.59
C HIS A 33 16.32 -9.58 49.01
N THR A 34 16.29 -8.35 48.51
CA THR A 34 15.14 -7.79 47.82
C THR A 34 15.62 -6.98 46.63
N GLU A 35 15.06 -7.27 45.47
CA GLU A 35 15.32 -6.57 44.23
C GLU A 35 14.03 -6.33 43.46
N TYR A 36 14.08 -5.40 42.52
CA TYR A 36 12.99 -5.16 41.59
C TYR A 36 13.54 -4.89 40.19
N SER A 37 12.76 -5.24 39.18
CA SER A 37 13.08 -4.97 37.79
C SER A 37 11.84 -4.55 37.01
N LEU A 38 12.05 -3.86 35.89
CA LEU A 38 11.00 -3.38 35.01
C LEU A 38 11.12 -4.07 33.67
N GLU A 39 10.02 -4.65 33.21
CA GLU A 39 9.94 -5.26 31.89
C GLU A 39 8.91 -4.56 31.02
N THR A 40 9.27 -4.31 29.77
CA THR A 40 8.38 -3.69 28.77
C THR A 40 7.99 -4.66 27.66
N SER A 41 8.57 -5.86 27.66
CA SER A 41 8.27 -6.91 26.69
C SER A 41 7.27 -7.91 27.27
N SER A 42 6.54 -8.58 26.40
CA SER A 42 5.54 -9.59 26.75
C SER A 42 5.82 -10.98 26.15
N SER A 43 6.98 -11.14 25.49
CA SER A 43 7.39 -12.41 24.89
C SER A 43 7.59 -13.50 25.94
N LEU A 44 7.40 -14.77 25.57
CA LEU A 44 7.65 -15.87 26.48
C LEU A 44 9.13 -15.93 26.90
N ALA A 45 10.05 -15.60 26.00
CA ALA A 45 11.49 -15.57 26.28
C ALA A 45 11.84 -14.53 27.36
N ASP A 46 11.27 -13.32 27.27
CA ASP A 46 11.52 -12.26 28.26
C ASP A 46 10.88 -12.61 29.61
N LYS A 47 9.64 -13.11 29.61
CA LYS A 47 8.98 -13.58 30.84
C LYS A 47 9.75 -14.73 31.50
N SER A 48 10.29 -15.63 30.69
CA SER A 48 11.12 -16.74 31.16
C SER A 48 12.42 -16.23 31.77
N LYS A 49 13.03 -15.20 31.17
CA LYS A 49 14.21 -14.53 31.72
C LYS A 49 13.89 -13.83 33.05
N ALA A 50 12.75 -13.16 33.16
CA ALA A 50 12.28 -12.52 34.40
C ALA A 50 12.10 -13.52 35.56
N LEU A 51 11.81 -14.77 35.21
CA LEU A 51 11.62 -15.87 36.13
C LEU A 51 12.87 -16.76 36.31
N ASP A 52 13.99 -16.44 35.66
CA ASP A 52 15.23 -17.22 35.64
C ASP A 52 15.05 -18.67 35.14
N ILE A 53 14.17 -18.86 34.15
CA ILE A 53 13.83 -20.18 33.57
C ILE A 53 14.83 -20.54 32.47
N ASN A 54 15.50 -21.68 32.64
CA ASN A 54 16.46 -22.21 31.65
C ASN A 54 15.75 -22.73 30.38
N VAL A 55 16.50 -22.78 29.26
CA VAL A 55 15.95 -23.13 27.93
C VAL A 55 15.22 -24.48 27.92
N SER A 56 15.75 -25.49 28.62
CA SER A 56 15.12 -26.81 28.69
C SER A 56 13.72 -26.74 29.33
N LEU A 57 13.60 -26.06 30.47
CA LEU A 57 12.34 -25.91 31.18
C LEU A 57 11.35 -25.01 30.41
N ARG A 58 11.84 -24.03 29.65
CA ARG A 58 10.97 -23.23 28.76
C ARG A 58 10.28 -24.09 27.70
N GLY A 59 11.01 -25.01 27.06
CA GLY A 59 10.42 -25.94 26.08
C GLY A 59 9.33 -26.82 26.69
N SER A 60 9.51 -27.24 27.94
CA SER A 60 8.49 -28.01 28.68
C SER A 60 7.29 -27.17 29.13
N PHE A 61 7.52 -25.90 29.45
CA PHE A 61 6.42 -24.96 29.68
C PHE A 61 5.62 -24.73 28.38
N ALA A 62 6.29 -24.49 27.25
CA ALA A 62 5.67 -24.18 25.97
C ALA A 62 4.73 -25.30 25.46
N CYS A 63 4.99 -26.56 25.83
CA CYS A 63 4.14 -27.72 25.50
C CYS A 63 3.16 -28.14 26.61
N GLY A 64 3.13 -27.44 27.75
CA GLY A 64 2.21 -27.73 28.84
C GLY A 64 2.60 -28.91 29.74
N LEU A 65 3.88 -29.32 29.75
CA LEU A 65 4.38 -30.33 30.69
C LEU A 65 4.55 -29.78 32.12
N VAL A 66 4.72 -28.47 32.24
CA VAL A 66 4.93 -27.75 33.51
C VAL A 66 3.67 -27.02 33.93
N GLU A 67 3.16 -27.33 35.12
CA GLU A 67 2.08 -26.59 35.76
C GLU A 67 2.65 -25.43 36.58
N VAL A 68 2.05 -24.23 36.46
CA VAL A 68 2.54 -23.01 37.11
C VAL A 68 1.53 -22.47 38.13
N GLY A 69 2.05 -22.05 39.28
CA GLY A 69 1.30 -21.44 40.37
C GLY A 69 1.88 -20.09 40.79
N GLY A 70 1.17 -19.38 41.69
CA GLY A 70 1.67 -18.13 42.28
C GLY A 70 2.13 -17.10 41.24
N SER A 71 3.35 -16.58 41.43
CA SER A 71 4.00 -15.62 40.55
C SER A 71 4.26 -16.14 39.13
N ALA A 72 4.52 -17.45 38.98
CA ALA A 72 4.80 -18.07 37.68
C ALA A 72 3.58 -18.07 36.72
N LYS A 73 2.36 -17.78 37.22
CA LYS A 73 1.20 -17.51 36.36
C LYS A 73 1.41 -16.33 35.41
N TYR A 74 2.38 -15.45 35.70
CA TYR A 74 2.84 -14.40 34.79
C TYR A 74 3.22 -14.92 33.39
N LEU A 75 3.75 -16.15 33.28
CA LEU A 75 4.09 -16.74 31.98
C LEU A 75 2.87 -16.86 31.06
N ASN A 76 1.69 -17.14 31.63
CA ASN A 76 0.43 -17.26 30.90
C ASN A 76 -0.25 -15.92 30.60
N ASN A 77 0.31 -14.80 31.07
CA ASN A 77 -0.29 -13.48 30.90
C ASN A 77 0.07 -12.88 29.53
N SER A 78 -0.74 -13.11 28.51
CA SER A 78 -0.59 -12.48 27.18
C SER A 78 -1.12 -11.04 27.15
N SER A 79 -0.65 -10.24 26.20
CA SER A 79 -1.22 -8.92 25.90
C SER A 79 -2.58 -9.07 25.23
N PHE A 80 -3.50 -8.14 25.47
CA PHE A 80 -4.87 -8.23 24.97
C PHE A 80 -5.07 -7.48 23.64
N SER A 81 -4.15 -6.59 23.24
CA SER A 81 -4.24 -5.83 21.99
C SER A 81 -2.91 -5.22 21.56
N LYS A 82 -2.75 -4.90 20.26
CA LYS A 82 -1.61 -4.11 19.73
C LYS A 82 -1.68 -2.63 20.12
N ASN A 83 -2.86 -2.12 20.45
CA ASN A 83 -3.07 -0.74 20.91
C ASN A 83 -3.02 -0.64 22.44
N GLN A 84 -2.45 -1.64 23.11
CA GLN A 84 -2.28 -1.65 24.56
C GLN A 84 -0.79 -1.58 24.88
N VAL A 85 -0.44 -0.64 25.73
CA VAL A 85 0.91 -0.49 26.27
C VAL A 85 0.98 -1.24 27.59
N ARG A 86 2.03 -2.06 27.75
CA ARG A 86 2.29 -2.84 28.96
C ARG A 86 3.64 -2.51 29.58
N VAL A 87 3.65 -2.36 30.91
CA VAL A 87 4.88 -2.31 31.71
C VAL A 87 4.67 -3.21 32.94
N THR A 88 5.59 -4.14 33.16
CA THR A 88 5.55 -5.06 34.30
C THR A 88 6.60 -4.66 35.33
N LEU A 89 6.19 -4.49 36.58
CA LEU A 89 7.09 -4.40 37.73
C LEU A 89 7.26 -5.79 38.35
N ASN A 90 8.47 -6.32 38.30
CA ASN A 90 8.87 -7.54 38.99
C ASN A 90 9.45 -7.15 40.35
N TYR A 91 8.92 -7.74 41.41
CA TYR A 91 9.40 -7.62 42.77
C TYR A 91 9.82 -8.99 43.26
N PHE A 92 11.08 -9.12 43.66
CA PHE A 92 11.65 -10.40 44.05
C PHE A 92 12.34 -10.29 45.41
N MET A 93 12.08 -11.25 46.29
CA MET A 93 12.83 -11.36 47.53
C MET A 93 13.12 -12.80 47.93
N THR A 94 14.23 -12.96 48.67
CA THR A 94 14.67 -14.22 49.26
C THR A 94 14.74 -14.09 50.77
N THR A 95 14.54 -15.19 51.49
CA THR A 95 14.53 -15.22 52.95
C THR A 95 15.58 -16.18 53.50
N VAL A 96 15.48 -17.46 53.17
CA VAL A 96 16.27 -18.52 53.79
C VAL A 96 16.70 -19.55 52.75
N PHE A 97 17.94 -19.98 52.81
CA PHE A 97 18.48 -21.10 52.06
C PHE A 97 18.62 -22.33 52.96
N LYS A 98 18.08 -23.47 52.51
CA LYS A 98 18.16 -24.76 53.22
C LYS A 98 18.86 -25.77 52.32
N GLN A 99 19.88 -26.46 52.83
CA GLN A 99 20.61 -27.50 52.09
C GLN A 99 20.90 -28.72 52.95
N LEU A 100 20.98 -29.89 52.31
CA LEU A 100 21.43 -31.12 52.96
C LEU A 100 22.96 -31.11 53.14
N THR A 101 23.45 -31.57 54.29
CA THR A 101 24.89 -31.77 54.51
C THR A 101 25.40 -32.98 53.71
N MET A 102 26.58 -32.83 53.08
CA MET A 102 27.14 -33.83 52.14
C MET A 102 27.43 -35.21 52.77
N SER A 103 27.41 -35.33 54.11
CA SER A 103 27.56 -36.59 54.86
C SER A 103 26.45 -37.61 54.59
N GLN A 104 25.30 -37.16 54.07
CA GLN A 104 24.16 -38.04 53.77
C GLN A 104 24.13 -38.60 52.34
N LEU A 105 24.88 -38.00 51.40
CA LEU A 105 24.90 -38.40 49.98
C LEU A 105 25.82 -39.61 49.73
N SER A 106 25.65 -40.66 50.54
CA SER A 106 26.28 -41.97 50.31
C SER A 106 25.22 -43.00 49.97
N ARG A 107 25.53 -43.89 49.03
CA ARG A 107 24.62 -44.98 48.61
C ARG A 107 24.13 -45.82 49.79
N ASN A 108 24.97 -46.02 50.80
CA ASN A 108 24.67 -46.82 51.98
C ASN A 108 23.58 -46.22 52.90
N ASN A 109 23.24 -44.94 52.72
CA ASN A 109 22.24 -44.25 53.52
C ASN A 109 20.86 -44.17 52.84
N VAL A 110 20.71 -44.72 51.62
CA VAL A 110 19.44 -44.70 50.88
C VAL A 110 18.51 -45.78 51.44
N THR A 111 17.29 -45.37 51.82
CA THR A 111 16.26 -46.21 52.44
C THR A 111 15.27 -46.81 51.45
N TYR A 112 15.16 -46.22 50.24
CA TYR A 112 14.27 -46.69 49.18
C TYR A 112 15.02 -46.84 47.86
N GLU A 113 15.75 -47.95 47.70
CA GLU A 113 16.60 -48.23 46.52
C GLU A 113 15.79 -48.54 45.25
N GLU A 114 14.52 -48.92 45.39
CA GLU A 114 13.68 -49.36 44.26
C GLU A 114 13.45 -48.23 43.22
N VAL A 115 13.58 -46.96 43.63
CA VAL A 115 13.58 -45.80 42.72
C VAL A 115 14.61 -45.92 41.60
N PHE A 116 15.79 -46.48 41.87
CA PHE A 116 16.84 -46.62 40.87
C PHE A 116 16.44 -47.62 39.78
N ARG A 117 15.77 -48.72 40.16
CA ARG A 117 15.33 -49.77 39.23
C ARG A 117 14.07 -49.40 38.46
N GLN A 118 13.12 -48.72 39.11
CA GLN A 118 11.86 -48.30 38.48
C GLN A 118 12.06 -47.15 37.48
N GLY A 119 13.16 -46.40 37.59
CA GLY A 119 13.45 -45.29 36.68
C GLY A 119 12.42 -44.17 36.75
N THR A 120 11.76 -44.00 37.90
CA THR A 120 10.66 -43.05 38.12
C THR A 120 11.12 -41.60 38.24
N ALA A 121 12.39 -41.38 38.60
CA ALA A 121 13.00 -40.07 38.76
C ALA A 121 14.44 -40.07 38.23
N THR A 122 14.96 -38.89 37.91
CA THR A 122 16.36 -38.71 37.47
C THR A 122 17.18 -37.94 38.50
N HIS A 123 16.55 -37.13 39.34
CA HIS A 123 17.19 -36.27 40.33
C HIS A 123 16.49 -36.29 41.69
N VAL A 124 17.21 -35.89 42.72
CA VAL A 124 16.69 -35.56 44.06
C VAL A 124 17.03 -34.12 44.41
N ILE A 125 16.11 -33.41 45.06
CA ILE A 125 16.36 -32.04 45.53
C ILE A 125 17.27 -32.07 46.76
N THR A 126 18.37 -31.34 46.73
CA THR A 126 19.36 -31.27 47.83
C THR A 126 19.44 -29.91 48.50
N ALA A 127 19.03 -28.84 47.82
CA ALA A 127 18.92 -27.51 48.41
C ALA A 127 17.74 -26.72 47.86
N ILE A 128 17.22 -25.79 48.66
CA ILE A 128 16.07 -24.93 48.34
C ILE A 128 16.34 -23.53 48.88
N LEU A 129 16.15 -22.52 48.03
CA LEU A 129 16.08 -21.12 48.40
C LEU A 129 14.60 -20.72 48.52
N TYR A 130 14.21 -20.21 49.68
CA TYR A 130 12.88 -19.71 49.97
C TYR A 130 12.82 -18.20 49.78
N GLY A 131 11.65 -17.72 49.37
CA GLY A 131 11.40 -16.31 49.10
C GLY A 131 9.97 -16.06 48.63
N ALA A 132 9.74 -14.95 47.95
CA ALA A 132 8.50 -14.69 47.22
C ALA A 132 8.76 -13.73 46.07
N ARG A 133 7.99 -13.88 44.99
CA ARG A 133 8.03 -13.00 43.83
C ARG A 133 6.63 -12.45 43.54
N ALA A 134 6.56 -11.26 42.96
CA ALA A 134 5.34 -10.64 42.48
C ALA A 134 5.58 -9.88 41.17
N PHE A 135 4.72 -10.12 40.20
CA PHE A 135 4.63 -9.38 38.96
C PHE A 135 3.37 -8.51 39.00
N MET A 136 3.55 -7.21 38.98
CA MET A 136 2.48 -6.22 38.80
C MET A 136 2.49 -5.77 37.34
N VAL A 137 1.55 -6.27 36.57
CA VAL A 137 1.42 -5.98 35.13
C VAL A 137 0.51 -4.78 34.97
N PHE A 138 1.05 -3.65 34.49
CA PHE A 138 0.31 -2.43 34.25
C PHE A 138 -0.04 -2.30 32.76
N ASP A 139 -1.33 -2.26 32.47
CA ASP A 139 -1.88 -2.16 31.12
C ASP A 139 -2.61 -0.84 30.91
N ARG A 140 -2.37 -0.21 29.77
CA ARG A 140 -3.08 0.99 29.34
C ARG A 140 -3.43 0.93 27.86
N ASP A 141 -4.72 1.08 27.57
CA ASP A 141 -5.24 1.16 26.21
C ASP A 141 -4.90 2.55 25.60
N VAL A 142 -4.52 2.56 24.32
CA VAL A 142 -4.16 3.76 23.55
C VAL A 142 -5.31 4.14 22.63
N SER A 143 -5.78 5.38 22.74
CA SER A 143 -6.83 5.92 21.87
C SER A 143 -6.28 6.26 20.48
N ASN A 144 -7.14 6.34 19.46
CA ASN A 144 -6.73 6.67 18.07
C ASN A 144 -5.96 8.00 17.92
N ASN A 145 -6.07 8.89 18.91
CA ASN A 145 -5.51 10.25 18.90
C ASN A 145 -4.22 10.34 19.74
N GLU A 146 -3.81 9.22 20.35
CA GLU A 146 -2.66 9.13 21.24
C GLU A 146 -1.55 8.32 20.57
N SER A 147 -0.29 8.74 20.76
CA SER A 147 0.85 7.97 20.27
C SER A 147 1.17 6.83 21.24
N VAL A 148 1.21 5.60 20.71
CA VAL A 148 1.61 4.39 21.46
C VAL A 148 2.96 4.60 22.15
N GLN A 149 3.93 5.21 21.45
CA GLN A 149 5.26 5.46 22.00
C GLN A 149 5.24 6.48 23.15
N THR A 150 4.41 7.53 23.04
CA THR A 150 4.26 8.53 24.11
C THR A 150 3.63 7.91 25.36
N ILE A 151 2.57 7.11 25.19
CA ILE A 151 1.93 6.40 26.29
C ILE A 151 2.88 5.37 26.91
N ALA A 152 3.68 4.66 26.10
CA ALA A 152 4.72 3.75 26.56
C ALA A 152 5.77 4.43 27.43
N ASN A 153 6.30 5.55 26.97
CA ASN A 153 7.29 6.31 27.74
C ASN A 153 6.69 6.87 29.04
N HIS A 154 5.45 7.36 28.99
CA HIS A 154 4.76 7.87 30.18
C HIS A 154 4.49 6.74 31.19
N LEU A 155 3.90 5.63 30.77
CA LEU A 155 3.61 4.49 31.64
C LEU A 155 4.89 3.92 32.26
N LYS A 156 5.96 3.77 31.46
CA LYS A 156 7.26 3.32 31.96
C LYS A 156 7.82 4.25 33.03
N THR A 157 7.69 5.56 32.83
CA THR A 157 8.12 6.58 33.80
C THR A 157 7.28 6.55 35.08
N SER A 158 5.96 6.33 34.97
CA SER A 158 5.07 6.22 36.14
C SER A 158 5.36 4.96 36.95
N VAL A 159 5.59 3.82 36.30
CA VAL A 159 5.88 2.55 36.99
C VAL A 159 7.29 2.55 37.58
N SER A 160 8.28 3.19 36.93
CA SER A 160 9.65 3.26 37.46
C SER A 160 9.80 4.09 38.72
N LYS A 161 8.86 5.00 38.99
CA LYS A 161 8.82 5.79 40.23
C LYS A 161 8.32 4.98 41.43
N ILE A 162 7.56 3.89 41.24
CA ILE A 162 6.90 3.14 42.32
C ILE A 162 7.86 2.77 43.45
N PRO A 163 9.06 2.20 43.19
CA PRO A 163 9.99 1.85 44.26
C PRO A 163 10.58 3.05 45.01
N ALA A 164 10.56 4.25 44.42
CA ALA A 164 11.18 5.47 44.94
C ALA A 164 10.19 6.46 45.59
N LEU A 165 8.89 6.14 45.62
CA LEU A 165 7.87 7.01 46.21
C LEU A 165 8.00 7.06 47.74
N THR A 166 8.10 8.26 48.29
CA THR A 166 7.98 8.52 49.74
C THR A 166 6.51 8.74 50.08
N PHE A 167 5.96 7.92 50.99
CA PHE A 167 4.56 7.96 51.39
C PHE A 167 4.37 8.77 52.68
N GLY A 168 3.25 9.50 52.80
CA GLY A 168 2.88 10.19 54.03
C GLY A 168 2.55 9.23 55.19
N GLU A 169 2.45 9.75 56.42
CA GLU A 169 2.11 8.98 57.63
C GLU A 169 0.73 8.29 57.55
N ASP A 170 -0.17 8.77 56.68
CA ASP A 170 -1.50 8.20 56.40
C ASP A 170 -1.50 7.22 55.20
N GLY A 171 -0.36 7.01 54.55
CA GLY A 171 -0.22 6.16 53.37
C GLY A 171 -0.59 6.82 52.04
N SER A 172 -0.98 8.09 52.02
CA SER A 172 -1.29 8.81 50.78
C SER A 172 -0.02 9.13 49.96
N VAL A 173 -0.14 9.02 48.64
CA VAL A 173 0.87 9.49 47.68
C VAL A 173 0.45 10.89 47.21
N ASP A 174 1.33 11.88 47.37
CA ASP A 174 1.09 13.23 46.89
C ASP A 174 1.19 13.26 45.35
N LEU A 175 0.06 13.00 44.70
CA LEU A 175 -0.10 13.01 43.24
C LEU A 175 -0.90 14.24 42.82
N SER A 176 -0.44 14.93 41.79
CA SER A 176 -1.21 16.00 41.16
C SER A 176 -2.54 15.48 40.59
N ASP A 177 -3.55 16.35 40.45
CA ASP A 177 -4.85 15.97 39.86
C ASP A 177 -4.71 15.38 38.44
N LYS A 178 -3.70 15.84 37.71
CA LYS A 178 -3.34 15.30 36.40
C LYS A 178 -2.82 13.85 36.50
N GLU A 179 -1.97 13.56 37.47
CA GLU A 179 -1.43 12.20 37.68
C GLU A 179 -2.51 11.23 38.19
N LYS A 180 -3.47 11.70 39.00
CA LYS A 180 -4.62 10.90 39.44
C LYS A 180 -5.52 10.51 38.26
N ASN A 181 -5.90 11.46 37.42
CA ASN A 181 -6.71 11.19 36.21
C ASN A 181 -6.01 10.23 35.24
N GLU A 182 -4.67 10.30 35.15
CA GLU A 182 -3.89 9.39 34.31
C GLU A 182 -3.73 7.99 34.92
N ALA A 183 -3.72 7.89 36.25
CA ALA A 183 -3.69 6.63 36.99
C ALA A 183 -5.00 5.83 36.87
N GLU A 184 -6.15 6.50 36.76
CA GLU A 184 -7.47 5.85 36.55
C GLU A 184 -7.54 5.08 35.21
N LYS A 185 -6.74 5.47 34.22
CA LYS A 185 -6.67 4.83 32.91
C LYS A 185 -5.78 3.57 32.90
N ILE A 186 -5.07 3.30 33.99
CA ILE A 186 -4.09 2.21 34.07
C ILE A 186 -4.69 1.05 34.89
N ARG A 187 -4.81 -0.10 34.23
CA ARG A 187 -5.23 -1.35 34.88
C ARG A 187 -4.03 -2.09 35.42
N CYS A 188 -4.19 -2.79 36.52
CA CYS A 188 -3.16 -3.64 37.11
C CYS A 188 -3.64 -5.10 37.15
N THR A 189 -2.77 -6.03 36.77
CA THR A 189 -2.95 -7.46 37.02
C THR A 189 -1.82 -7.96 37.90
N PHE A 190 -2.16 -8.58 39.03
CA PHE A 190 -1.18 -9.09 39.99
C PHE A 190 -1.00 -10.60 39.87
N HIS A 191 0.25 -11.03 39.71
CA HIS A 191 0.67 -12.43 39.80
C HIS A 191 1.76 -12.55 40.85
N GLY A 192 1.49 -13.13 42.01
CA GLY A 192 2.50 -13.19 43.06
C GLY A 192 2.28 -14.33 44.05
N ASP A 193 3.33 -14.60 44.81
CA ASP A 193 3.38 -15.66 45.83
C ASP A 193 2.82 -15.21 47.18
N PHE A 194 2.29 -13.99 47.25
CA PHE A 194 1.77 -13.35 48.45
C PHE A 194 0.26 -13.62 48.60
N ARG A 195 -0.19 -13.91 49.82
CA ARG A 195 -1.62 -14.01 50.14
C ARG A 195 -2.21 -12.63 50.41
N LEU A 196 -2.72 -12.00 49.36
CA LEU A 196 -3.36 -10.70 49.46
C LEU A 196 -4.84 -10.82 49.87
N PRO A 197 -5.36 -9.93 50.74
CA PRO A 197 -6.79 -9.89 51.05
C PRO A 197 -7.63 -9.42 49.85
N ASN A 198 -7.10 -8.50 49.04
CA ASN A 198 -7.70 -8.02 47.79
C ASN A 198 -6.62 -7.89 46.72
N LEU A 199 -6.92 -8.30 45.49
CA LEU A 199 -6.02 -8.14 44.34
C LEU A 199 -6.10 -6.71 43.79
N PRO A 200 -4.97 -6.05 43.49
CA PRO A 200 -5.00 -4.73 42.89
C PRO A 200 -5.45 -4.83 41.43
N VAL A 201 -6.42 -3.98 41.06
CA VAL A 201 -6.96 -3.90 39.68
C VAL A 201 -6.66 -2.57 39.01
N GLN A 202 -6.17 -1.58 39.77
CA GLN A 202 -5.86 -0.22 39.32
C GLN A 202 -4.50 0.24 39.85
N TYR A 203 -3.91 1.23 39.19
CA TYR A 203 -2.57 1.74 39.53
C TYR A 203 -2.43 2.14 41.01
N LEU A 204 -3.36 2.93 41.56
CA LEU A 204 -3.28 3.39 42.96
C LEU A 204 -3.35 2.23 43.96
N THR A 205 -4.27 1.29 43.75
CA THR A 205 -4.36 0.08 44.60
C THR A 205 -3.11 -0.79 44.54
N ALA A 206 -2.40 -0.77 43.41
CA ALA A 206 -1.14 -1.50 43.26
C ALA A 206 0.00 -0.86 44.08
N LEU A 207 0.03 0.47 44.22
CA LEU A 207 0.99 1.17 45.08
C LEU A 207 0.82 0.76 46.55
N ASP A 208 -0.42 0.71 47.02
CA ASP A 208 -0.75 0.29 48.38
C ASP A 208 -0.34 -1.15 48.67
N VAL A 209 -0.55 -2.04 47.70
CA VAL A 209 -0.13 -3.44 47.78
C VAL A 209 1.39 -3.55 47.77
N TYR A 210 2.08 -2.82 46.89
CA TYR A 210 3.55 -2.83 46.77
C TYR A 210 4.22 -2.49 48.11
N LYS A 211 3.74 -1.45 48.79
CA LYS A 211 4.24 -1.02 50.12
C LYS A 211 4.13 -2.11 51.18
N LYS A 212 3.11 -2.97 51.09
CA LYS A 212 2.81 -4.01 52.08
C LYS A 212 3.40 -5.38 51.72
N LEU A 213 4.00 -5.54 50.54
CA LEU A 213 4.60 -6.82 50.11
C LEU A 213 5.57 -7.42 51.14
N PRO A 214 6.51 -6.66 51.76
CA PRO A 214 7.39 -7.21 52.79
C PRO A 214 6.63 -7.77 54.00
N THR A 215 5.54 -7.13 54.42
CA THR A 215 4.82 -7.52 55.64
C THR A 215 3.97 -8.78 55.43
N PHE A 216 3.66 -9.14 54.18
CA PHE A 216 2.86 -10.33 53.87
C PHE A 216 3.62 -11.66 53.98
N LEU A 217 4.94 -11.64 54.20
CA LEU A 217 5.72 -12.86 54.42
C LEU A 217 5.79 -13.32 55.87
N GLY A 218 5.38 -12.48 56.82
CA GLY A 218 5.56 -12.69 58.26
C GLY A 218 6.95 -12.28 58.75
N GLU A 219 7.13 -12.14 60.06
CA GLU A 219 8.35 -11.57 60.67
C GLU A 219 9.60 -12.44 60.41
N ASP A 220 9.41 -13.77 60.28
CA ASP A 220 10.47 -14.74 60.02
C ASP A 220 10.38 -15.37 58.61
N GLY A 221 9.50 -14.84 57.75
CA GLY A 221 9.27 -15.38 56.41
C GLY A 221 8.43 -16.66 56.40
N GLU A 222 7.52 -16.83 57.36
CA GLU A 222 6.67 -18.02 57.54
C GLU A 222 5.78 -18.34 56.33
N HIS A 223 5.56 -17.36 55.44
CA HIS A 223 4.78 -17.53 54.22
C HIS A 223 5.65 -17.59 52.95
N ALA A 224 6.97 -17.67 53.08
CA ALA A 224 7.87 -17.80 51.95
C ALA A 224 7.68 -19.15 51.21
N VAL A 225 7.73 -19.11 49.89
CA VAL A 225 7.63 -20.27 49.00
C VAL A 225 9.01 -20.65 48.45
N PRO A 226 9.21 -21.90 48.01
CA PRO A 226 10.41 -22.27 47.26
C PRO A 226 10.53 -21.48 45.94
N ILE A 227 11.66 -20.81 45.72
CA ILE A 227 11.95 -20.07 44.48
C ILE A 227 12.97 -20.80 43.61
N THR A 228 14.07 -21.27 44.19
CA THR A 228 15.14 -21.96 43.47
C THR A 228 15.43 -23.30 44.13
N MET A 229 15.59 -24.35 43.34
CA MET A 229 15.87 -25.70 43.81
C MET A 229 17.13 -26.24 43.12
N TRP A 230 17.99 -26.89 43.90
CA TRP A 230 19.18 -27.56 43.39
C TRP A 230 18.91 -29.06 43.27
N LEU A 231 19.14 -29.59 42.07
CA LEU A 231 18.88 -30.98 41.71
C LEU A 231 20.19 -31.76 41.68
N TYR A 232 20.24 -32.88 42.40
CA TYR A 232 21.37 -33.81 42.41
C TYR A 232 21.02 -35.07 41.59
N PRO A 233 21.83 -35.44 40.57
CA PRO A 233 21.53 -36.60 39.73
C PRO A 233 21.57 -37.92 40.51
N LEU A 234 20.54 -38.74 40.34
CA LEU A 234 20.49 -40.08 40.97
C LEU A 234 21.54 -41.03 40.40
N SER A 235 21.96 -40.81 39.15
CA SER A 235 23.00 -41.60 38.48
C SER A 235 24.38 -41.51 39.17
N LEU A 236 24.61 -40.47 39.97
CA LEU A 236 25.81 -40.33 40.80
C LEU A 236 25.74 -41.16 42.10
N LEU A 237 24.54 -41.51 42.55
CA LEU A 237 24.33 -42.41 43.70
C LEU A 237 24.31 -43.88 43.25
N ASP A 238 23.66 -44.16 42.12
CA ASP A 238 23.55 -45.50 41.53
C ASP A 238 23.55 -45.40 40.00
N SER A 239 24.50 -46.06 39.34
CA SER A 239 24.64 -46.01 37.88
C SER A 239 23.46 -46.65 37.12
N SER A 240 22.60 -47.42 37.79
CA SER A 240 21.39 -48.00 37.20
C SER A 240 20.20 -47.01 37.16
N ALA A 241 20.30 -45.87 37.84
CA ALA A 241 19.24 -44.87 37.88
C ALA A 241 18.96 -44.26 36.49
N ALA A 242 17.71 -43.84 36.27
CA ALA A 242 17.35 -43.12 35.06
C ALA A 242 18.15 -41.80 34.94
N ARG A 243 18.47 -41.41 33.70
CA ARG A 243 19.23 -40.19 33.38
C ARG A 243 18.57 -39.40 32.27
N LEU A 244 18.88 -38.11 32.23
CA LEU A 244 18.70 -37.29 31.03
C LEU A 244 19.75 -37.71 30.00
N VAL A 245 19.32 -38.24 28.85
CA VAL A 245 20.20 -38.79 27.80
C VAL A 245 20.59 -37.74 26.78
N HIS A 246 19.63 -36.91 26.36
CA HIS A 246 19.82 -35.81 25.43
C HIS A 246 19.22 -34.51 25.96
N GLU A 247 19.96 -33.42 25.85
CA GLU A 247 19.38 -32.08 25.87
C GLU A 247 18.84 -31.75 24.48
N ILE A 248 17.79 -30.93 24.43
CA ILE A 248 17.25 -30.43 23.16
C ILE A 248 18.01 -29.15 22.83
N SER A 249 18.37 -29.00 21.56
CA SER A 249 19.04 -27.83 21.03
C SER A 249 18.28 -26.55 21.39
N THR A 250 19.03 -25.55 21.85
CA THR A 250 18.51 -24.22 22.16
C THR A 250 17.83 -23.58 20.95
N ASP A 251 18.34 -23.85 19.74
CA ASP A 251 17.80 -23.30 18.50
C ASP A 251 16.42 -23.90 18.19
N LEU A 252 16.24 -25.20 18.43
CA LEU A 252 14.97 -25.89 18.22
C LEU A 252 13.91 -25.46 19.22
N VAL A 253 14.29 -25.31 20.50
CA VAL A 253 13.39 -24.77 21.52
C VAL A 253 12.94 -23.35 21.12
N THR A 254 13.87 -22.52 20.66
CA THR A 254 13.56 -21.15 20.21
C THR A 254 12.64 -21.14 18.99
N GLN A 255 12.86 -22.01 18.00
CA GLN A 255 11.97 -22.12 16.82
C GLN A 255 10.54 -22.53 17.20
N VAL A 256 10.42 -23.49 18.12
CA VAL A 256 9.12 -23.93 18.66
C VAL A 256 8.42 -22.82 19.43
N GLU A 257 9.15 -22.07 20.25
CA GLU A 257 8.66 -20.89 20.97
C GLU A 257 8.14 -19.83 19.99
N CYS A 258 8.94 -19.45 18.99
CA CYS A 258 8.55 -18.48 17.97
C CYS A 258 7.28 -18.90 17.22
N LEU A 259 7.16 -20.19 16.87
CA LEU A 259 5.96 -20.72 16.22
C LEU A 259 4.72 -20.60 17.12
N LEU A 260 4.82 -21.00 18.39
CA LEU A 260 3.70 -20.92 19.33
C LEU A 260 3.30 -19.48 19.65
N ASP A 261 4.28 -18.58 19.76
CA ASP A 261 4.05 -17.14 19.92
C ASP A 261 3.33 -16.58 18.68
N PHE A 262 3.77 -16.94 17.47
CA PHE A 262 3.13 -16.52 16.22
C PHE A 262 1.67 -17.00 16.10
N LEU A 263 1.39 -18.27 16.45
CA LEU A 263 0.02 -18.78 16.48
C LEU A 263 -0.84 -18.02 17.49
N SER A 264 -0.27 -17.69 18.66
CA SER A 264 -0.96 -16.90 19.69
C SER A 264 -1.24 -15.46 19.24
N GLU A 265 -0.28 -14.82 18.57
CA GLU A 265 -0.45 -13.49 17.99
C GLU A 265 -1.54 -13.52 16.92
N SER A 266 -1.59 -14.57 16.09
CA SER A 266 -2.64 -14.74 15.08
C SER A 266 -4.03 -14.87 15.71
N GLU A 267 -4.18 -15.61 16.82
CA GLU A 267 -5.43 -15.66 17.59
C GLU A 267 -5.80 -14.27 18.15
N LEU A 268 -4.81 -13.52 18.65
CA LEU A 268 -5.00 -12.17 19.19
C LEU A 268 -5.42 -11.17 18.10
N MET A 269 -4.84 -11.26 16.89
CA MET A 269 -5.28 -10.46 15.75
C MET A 269 -6.75 -10.74 15.42
N CYS A 270 -7.18 -12.01 15.46
CA CYS A 270 -8.58 -12.35 15.28
C CYS A 270 -9.47 -11.71 16.36
N ASP A 271 -9.04 -11.68 17.62
CA ASP A 271 -9.78 -11.01 18.70
C ASP A 271 -9.90 -9.50 18.50
N ASN A 272 -8.82 -8.85 18.03
CA ASN A 272 -8.87 -7.44 17.66
C ASN A 272 -9.86 -7.21 16.51
N LEU A 273 -9.86 -8.05 15.47
CA LEU A 273 -10.83 -7.96 14.39
C LEU A 273 -12.27 -8.20 14.88
N LEU A 274 -12.51 -9.15 15.79
CA LEU A 274 -13.84 -9.40 16.38
C LEU A 274 -14.31 -8.24 17.28
N SER A 275 -13.39 -7.44 17.82
CA SER A 275 -13.73 -6.27 18.63
C SER A 275 -14.25 -5.09 17.80
N ASN A 276 -13.92 -5.05 16.50
CA ASN A 276 -14.27 -4.00 15.55
C ASN A 276 -15.81 -3.85 15.42
N SER A 277 -16.30 -2.61 15.44
CA SER A 277 -17.74 -2.30 15.38
C SER A 277 -18.41 -2.72 14.07
N THR A 278 -17.69 -2.61 12.97
CA THR A 278 -18.15 -3.01 11.63
C THR A 278 -18.31 -4.52 11.58
N VAL A 279 -17.32 -5.27 12.07
CA VAL A 279 -17.38 -6.74 12.16
C VAL A 279 -18.58 -7.19 13.00
N LYS A 280 -18.84 -6.56 14.15
CA LYS A 280 -20.03 -6.84 14.99
C LYS A 280 -21.36 -6.55 14.30
N SER A 281 -21.37 -5.64 13.33
CA SER A 281 -22.56 -5.30 12.56
C SER A 281 -22.87 -6.34 11.47
N PHE A 282 -21.90 -7.19 11.11
CA PHE A 282 -22.02 -8.20 10.05
C PHE A 282 -21.70 -9.63 10.56
N SER A 283 -22.71 -10.39 11.02
CA SER A 283 -22.46 -11.73 11.60
C SER A 283 -21.83 -12.76 10.69
N SER A 284 -21.97 -12.63 9.38
CA SER A 284 -21.29 -13.50 8.42
C SER A 284 -19.77 -13.39 8.57
N LEU A 285 -19.27 -12.16 8.71
CA LEU A 285 -17.86 -11.85 8.95
C LEU A 285 -17.41 -12.24 10.35
N GLU A 286 -18.21 -11.93 11.38
CA GLU A 286 -17.94 -12.36 12.76
C GLU A 286 -17.79 -13.88 12.86
N LYS A 287 -18.69 -14.65 12.23
CA LYS A 287 -18.64 -16.12 12.18
C LYS A 287 -17.40 -16.62 11.43
N LYS A 288 -17.02 -15.98 10.33
CA LYS A 288 -15.83 -16.34 9.53
C LYS A 288 -14.55 -16.20 10.35
N ILE A 289 -14.38 -15.06 11.01
CA ILE A 289 -13.21 -14.78 11.86
C ILE A 289 -13.20 -15.71 13.07
N SER A 290 -14.36 -15.96 13.70
CA SER A 290 -14.49 -16.89 14.83
C SER A 290 -14.10 -18.32 14.46
N LYS A 291 -14.52 -18.81 13.28
CA LYS A 291 -14.13 -20.14 12.78
C LYS A 291 -12.62 -20.23 12.54
N PHE A 292 -12.02 -19.22 11.92
CA PHE A 292 -10.58 -19.18 11.69
C PHE A 292 -9.78 -19.21 13.00
N LYS A 293 -10.15 -18.35 13.95
CA LYS A 293 -9.58 -18.34 15.30
C LYS A 293 -9.66 -19.73 15.95
N THR A 294 -10.82 -20.36 15.88
CA THR A 294 -11.05 -21.71 16.44
C THR A 294 -10.14 -22.76 15.78
N SER A 295 -9.92 -22.67 14.46
CA SER A 295 -9.02 -23.56 13.73
C SER A 295 -7.56 -23.37 14.15
N ILE A 296 -7.09 -22.13 14.29
CA ILE A 296 -5.72 -21.83 14.80
C ILE A 296 -5.54 -22.42 16.19
N GLY A 297 -6.48 -22.13 17.11
CA GLY A 297 -6.42 -22.63 18.49
C GLY A 297 -6.39 -24.17 18.55
N ARG A 298 -7.19 -24.85 17.72
CA ARG A 298 -7.19 -26.31 17.60
C ARG A 298 -5.85 -26.84 17.08
N TYR A 299 -5.28 -26.22 16.06
CA TYR A 299 -3.97 -26.62 15.52
C TYR A 299 -2.87 -26.44 16.57
N LYS A 300 -2.82 -25.29 17.23
CA LYS A 300 -1.89 -24.98 18.32
C LYS A 300 -1.96 -26.02 19.45
N GLN A 301 -3.15 -26.39 19.90
CA GLN A 301 -3.34 -27.42 20.92
C GLN A 301 -2.82 -28.80 20.47
N ASN A 302 -3.08 -29.18 19.21
CA ASN A 302 -2.56 -30.43 18.64
C ASN A 302 -1.04 -30.42 18.54
N PHE A 303 -0.45 -29.29 18.13
CA PHE A 303 0.99 -29.09 18.08
C PHE A 303 1.60 -29.19 19.48
N GLN A 304 1.08 -28.47 20.47
CA GLN A 304 1.58 -28.54 21.85
C GLN A 304 1.48 -29.94 22.46
N ARG A 305 0.38 -30.66 22.20
CA ARG A 305 0.21 -32.05 22.66
C ARG A 305 1.27 -32.99 22.06
N LYS A 306 1.47 -32.95 20.75
CA LYS A 306 2.49 -33.78 20.07
C LYS A 306 3.90 -33.44 20.54
N LEU A 307 4.18 -32.16 20.77
CA LEU A 307 5.43 -31.68 21.33
C LEU A 307 5.66 -32.23 22.76
N GLY A 308 4.62 -32.25 23.59
CA GLY A 308 4.66 -32.82 24.95
C GLY A 308 4.86 -34.35 24.99
N GLU A 309 4.60 -35.06 23.89
CA GLU A 309 4.89 -36.49 23.74
C GLU A 309 6.34 -36.74 23.27
N ILE A 310 6.85 -35.89 22.36
CA ILE A 310 8.19 -36.03 21.76
C ILE A 310 9.29 -35.56 22.71
N LEU A 311 9.11 -34.43 23.41
CA LEU A 311 10.17 -33.86 24.27
C LEU A 311 10.67 -34.83 25.36
N PRO A 312 9.80 -35.52 26.14
CA PRO A 312 10.25 -36.49 27.13
C PRO A 312 10.95 -37.70 26.49
N SER A 313 10.52 -38.12 25.30
CA SER A 313 11.08 -39.26 24.56
C SER A 313 12.49 -38.98 24.06
N ILE A 314 12.74 -37.77 23.55
CA ILE A 314 14.09 -37.30 23.18
C ILE A 314 14.99 -37.26 24.41
N ARG A 315 14.52 -36.64 25.49
CA ARG A 315 15.25 -36.53 26.75
C ARG A 315 15.57 -37.89 27.38
N ALA A 316 14.70 -38.89 27.19
CA ALA A 316 14.91 -40.28 27.61
C ALA A 316 15.83 -41.08 26.67
N GLY A 317 16.15 -40.57 25.48
CA GLY A 317 16.95 -41.26 24.47
C GLY A 317 16.21 -42.33 23.66
N THR A 318 14.87 -42.39 23.77
CA THR A 318 14.03 -43.32 23.00
C THR A 318 13.65 -42.79 21.62
N GLU A 319 13.79 -41.48 21.43
CA GLU A 319 13.53 -40.78 20.17
C GLU A 319 14.68 -39.83 19.82
N LYS A 320 14.87 -39.53 18.54
CA LYS A 320 15.91 -38.60 18.08
C LYS A 320 15.33 -37.20 17.92
N GLU A 321 16.20 -36.21 18.05
CA GLU A 321 15.86 -34.80 17.83
C GLU A 321 15.34 -34.50 16.40
N THR A 322 15.63 -35.37 15.43
CA THR A 322 15.05 -35.33 14.07
C THR A 322 13.52 -35.32 14.06
N SER A 323 12.86 -35.92 15.04
CA SER A 323 11.39 -35.89 15.15
C SER A 323 10.83 -34.47 15.36
N LEU A 324 11.58 -33.59 16.05
CA LEU A 324 11.19 -32.17 16.20
C LEU A 324 11.37 -31.41 14.88
N TYR A 325 12.45 -31.68 14.14
CA TYR A 325 12.67 -31.10 12.82
C TYR A 325 11.54 -31.49 11.84
N GLU A 326 11.16 -32.76 11.79
CA GLU A 326 10.05 -33.24 10.94
C GLU A 326 8.72 -32.58 11.31
N MET A 327 8.50 -32.31 12.60
CA MET A 327 7.31 -31.63 13.09
C MET A 327 7.26 -30.15 12.66
N LEU A 328 8.39 -29.44 12.73
CA LEU A 328 8.52 -28.07 12.24
C LEU A 328 8.39 -27.98 10.70
N GLU A 329 8.98 -28.92 9.97
CA GLU A 329 8.84 -29.02 8.51
C GLU A 329 7.37 -29.28 8.11
N THR A 330 6.69 -30.17 8.83
CA THR A 330 5.25 -30.45 8.63
C THR A 330 4.40 -29.19 8.86
N HIS A 331 4.77 -28.35 9.84
CA HIS A 331 4.12 -27.06 10.06
C HIS A 331 4.30 -26.10 8.89
N GLY A 332 5.54 -25.95 8.38
CA GLY A 332 5.84 -25.08 7.24
C GLY A 332 5.07 -25.43 5.97
N MET A 333 4.65 -26.70 5.83
CA MET A 333 3.86 -27.19 4.70
C MET A 333 2.34 -27.15 4.92
N SER A 334 1.89 -26.84 6.13
CA SER A 334 0.49 -26.83 6.54
C SER A 334 -0.22 -25.50 6.17
N PRO A 335 -1.56 -25.47 6.13
CA PRO A 335 -2.31 -24.22 5.97
C PRO A 335 -2.22 -23.29 7.19
N PHE A 336 -1.51 -23.70 8.24
CA PHE A 336 -1.24 -22.93 9.45
C PHE A 336 0.18 -22.34 9.47
N SER A 337 0.92 -22.43 8.37
CA SER A 337 2.25 -21.80 8.24
C SER A 337 2.17 -20.28 8.35
N GLN A 338 3.28 -19.65 8.72
CA GLN A 338 3.37 -18.21 8.89
C GLN A 338 2.86 -17.43 7.67
N HIS A 339 3.35 -17.79 6.48
CA HIS A 339 2.96 -17.14 5.24
C HIS A 339 1.45 -17.21 4.96
N GLU A 340 0.82 -18.37 5.18
CA GLU A 340 -0.62 -18.55 4.90
C GLU A 340 -1.51 -17.79 5.89
N LEU A 341 -1.18 -17.81 7.19
CA LEU A 341 -1.95 -17.11 8.21
C LEU A 341 -1.82 -15.58 8.05
N GLU A 342 -0.62 -15.07 7.80
CA GLU A 342 -0.38 -13.64 7.56
C GLU A 342 -1.09 -13.15 6.29
N ALA A 343 -1.00 -13.90 5.19
CA ALA A 343 -1.67 -13.55 3.94
C ALA A 343 -3.20 -13.46 4.13
N TRP A 344 -3.78 -14.37 4.91
CA TRP A 344 -5.21 -14.38 5.18
C TRP A 344 -5.65 -13.25 6.11
N LEU A 345 -4.92 -13.00 7.21
CA LEU A 345 -5.20 -11.88 8.12
C LEU A 345 -5.08 -10.53 7.40
N CYS A 346 -4.06 -10.37 6.55
CA CYS A 346 -3.88 -9.17 5.73
C CYS A 346 -5.04 -8.97 4.73
N SER A 347 -5.47 -10.03 4.05
CA SER A 347 -6.63 -9.97 3.13
C SER A 347 -7.91 -9.57 3.86
N LEU A 348 -8.21 -10.20 5.01
CA LEU A 348 -9.37 -9.84 5.82
C LEU A 348 -9.33 -8.39 6.31
N GLN A 349 -8.17 -7.93 6.77
CA GLN A 349 -8.01 -6.55 7.23
C GLN A 349 -8.31 -5.57 6.10
N LYS A 350 -7.83 -5.85 4.87
CA LYS A 350 -8.13 -5.03 3.69
C LYS A 350 -9.63 -5.00 3.38
N ASP A 351 -10.30 -6.15 3.44
CA ASP A 351 -11.74 -6.25 3.19
C ASP A 351 -12.54 -5.44 4.22
N ILE A 352 -12.17 -5.54 5.51
CA ILE A 352 -12.79 -4.77 6.60
C ILE A 352 -12.59 -3.28 6.37
N THR A 353 -11.35 -2.85 6.12
CA THR A 353 -11.03 -1.43 5.87
C THR A 353 -11.78 -0.87 4.66
N LEU A 354 -11.93 -1.66 3.59
CA LEU A 354 -12.72 -1.26 2.42
C LEU A 354 -14.20 -1.06 2.78
N ILE A 355 -14.80 -2.01 3.51
CA ILE A 355 -16.19 -1.90 3.95
C ILE A 355 -16.38 -0.70 4.87
N GLU A 356 -15.46 -0.46 5.81
CA GLU A 356 -15.48 0.70 6.70
C GLU A 356 -15.39 2.02 5.95
N SER A 357 -14.45 2.13 5.01
CA SER A 357 -14.31 3.31 4.17
C SER A 357 -15.58 3.58 3.37
N LEU A 358 -16.21 2.53 2.81
CA LEU A 358 -17.44 2.67 2.04
C LEU A 358 -18.61 3.10 2.94
N ILE A 359 -18.77 2.52 4.13
CA ILE A 359 -19.85 2.86 5.05
C ILE A 359 -19.67 4.29 5.60
N ASN A 360 -18.46 4.66 6.03
CA ASN A 360 -18.18 6.01 6.55
C ASN A 360 -18.43 7.09 5.48
N ASP A 361 -17.96 6.87 4.25
CA ASP A 361 -18.22 7.76 3.11
C ASP A 361 -19.72 7.87 2.77
N MET A 362 -20.49 6.79 2.95
CA MET A 362 -21.93 6.81 2.78
C MET A 362 -22.66 7.56 3.92
N GLU A 363 -22.20 7.44 5.17
CA GLU A 363 -22.79 8.12 6.33
C GLU A 363 -22.51 9.64 6.33
N ASP A 364 -21.34 10.09 5.83
CA ASP A 364 -20.94 11.52 5.78
C ASP A 364 -21.80 12.39 4.83
N LYS A 365 -22.53 11.78 3.88
CA LYS A 365 -23.37 12.52 2.91
C LYS A 365 -24.77 12.89 3.40
N ASN A 366 -25.04 12.81 4.70
CA ASN A 366 -26.36 13.14 5.31
C ASN A 366 -27.55 12.35 4.72
N VAL A 367 -27.32 11.16 4.17
CA VAL A 367 -28.40 10.26 3.73
C VAL A 367 -28.85 9.43 4.93
N SER A 368 -30.17 9.37 5.18
CA SER A 368 -30.74 8.50 6.21
C SER A 368 -30.64 7.02 5.82
N LEU A 369 -29.46 6.43 6.05
CA LEU A 369 -29.16 5.03 5.75
C LEU A 369 -29.40 4.17 6.98
N PHE A 370 -30.02 3.02 6.77
CA PHE A 370 -30.10 1.97 7.76
C PHE A 370 -28.87 1.05 7.61
N THR A 371 -27.91 1.15 8.53
CA THR A 371 -26.60 0.44 8.46
C THR A 371 -26.29 -0.46 9.68
N LYS A 372 -27.02 -0.34 10.80
CA LYS A 372 -26.57 -0.81 12.14
C LYS A 372 -27.31 -2.01 12.72
N ASN A 373 -28.01 -2.81 11.91
CA ASN A 373 -28.71 -4.00 12.42
C ASN A 373 -28.54 -5.23 11.51
N MET A 374 -28.43 -6.38 12.16
CA MET A 374 -28.19 -7.69 11.56
C MET A 374 -29.30 -8.18 10.60
N ASN A 375 -30.50 -7.62 10.74
CA ASN A 375 -31.70 -8.00 9.98
C ASN A 375 -32.41 -6.78 9.40
N ILE A 376 -31.64 -5.77 9.00
CA ILE A 376 -32.17 -4.45 8.64
C ILE A 376 -33.26 -4.48 7.58
N ILE A 377 -33.14 -5.38 6.60
CA ILE A 377 -34.12 -5.56 5.54
C ILE A 377 -35.42 -6.15 6.09
N GLN A 378 -35.35 -7.17 6.95
CA GLN A 378 -36.54 -7.77 7.57
C GLN A 378 -37.28 -6.78 8.47
N ASP A 379 -36.55 -5.96 9.22
CA ASP A 379 -37.13 -4.91 10.06
C ASP A 379 -37.85 -3.83 9.24
N LEU A 380 -37.33 -3.50 8.05
CA LEU A 380 -37.91 -2.50 7.15
C LEU A 380 -39.14 -3.06 6.40
N ILE A 381 -39.11 -4.34 5.99
CA ILE A 381 -40.23 -5.01 5.31
C ILE A 381 -41.50 -5.02 6.15
N LEU A 382 -41.38 -5.08 7.49
CA LEU A 382 -42.51 -5.14 8.41
C LEU A 382 -43.22 -3.78 8.61
N LYS A 383 -42.68 -2.68 8.08
CA LYS A 383 -43.27 -1.34 8.24
C LYS A 383 -44.25 -1.04 7.10
N PRO A 384 -45.55 -0.79 7.40
CA PRO A 384 -46.58 -0.63 6.37
C PRO A 384 -46.44 0.65 5.52
N ASP A 385 -45.73 1.67 6.03
CA ASP A 385 -45.52 2.94 5.32
C ASP A 385 -44.36 2.88 4.31
N ILE A 386 -43.64 1.76 4.22
CA ILE A 386 -42.52 1.55 3.31
C ILE A 386 -42.99 0.67 2.14
N GLU A 387 -43.09 1.27 0.96
CA GLU A 387 -43.44 0.55 -0.27
C GLU A 387 -42.19 0.01 -0.99
N TYR A 388 -41.06 0.70 -0.92
CA TYR A 388 -39.83 0.32 -1.61
C TYR A 388 -38.61 0.34 -0.68
N ILE A 389 -37.75 -0.67 -0.79
CA ILE A 389 -36.46 -0.72 -0.11
C ILE A 389 -35.37 -0.91 -1.15
N VAL A 390 -34.46 0.06 -1.25
CA VAL A 390 -33.26 -0.02 -2.08
C VAL A 390 -32.08 -0.36 -1.18
N SER A 391 -31.47 -1.52 -1.38
CA SER A 391 -30.43 -2.05 -0.50
C SER A 391 -29.10 -2.19 -1.24
N PHE A 392 -28.06 -1.53 -0.75
CA PHE A 392 -26.69 -1.75 -1.19
C PHE A 392 -26.13 -3.01 -0.51
N ASN A 393 -25.88 -4.08 -1.27
CA ASN A 393 -25.60 -5.40 -0.74
C ASN A 393 -24.15 -5.86 -1.01
N PHE A 394 -23.44 -6.28 0.03
CA PHE A 394 -22.09 -6.86 -0.05
C PHE A 394 -22.14 -8.39 -0.02
N LYS A 395 -21.59 -9.07 -1.04
CA LYS A 395 -21.45 -10.54 -1.07
C LYS A 395 -20.17 -11.04 -0.39
N VAL A 396 -19.16 -10.17 -0.21
CA VAL A 396 -17.76 -10.44 0.20
C VAL A 396 -17.60 -11.28 1.49
N LEU A 397 -18.69 -11.52 2.22
CA LEU A 397 -18.66 -12.11 3.56
C LEU A 397 -19.24 -13.53 3.63
N ASN A 398 -19.62 -14.17 2.51
CA ASN A 398 -20.20 -15.52 2.55
C ASN A 398 -19.15 -16.65 2.67
N ASN A 399 -19.31 -17.40 3.76
CA ASN A 399 -18.71 -18.64 4.31
C ASN A 399 -17.88 -19.64 3.48
N ASP A 400 -17.68 -19.51 2.18
CA ASP A 400 -17.02 -20.54 1.35
C ASP A 400 -15.61 -20.12 0.92
N SER A 401 -14.78 -19.64 1.86
CA SER A 401 -13.36 -19.52 1.53
C SER A 401 -12.80 -20.94 1.40
N LYS A 402 -12.40 -21.30 0.18
CA LYS A 402 -11.68 -22.55 -0.13
C LYS A 402 -10.61 -22.84 0.93
N LYS A 403 -9.94 -21.77 1.42
CA LYS A 403 -8.96 -21.77 2.52
C LYS A 403 -9.49 -22.25 3.89
N LEU A 404 -10.66 -21.80 4.37
CA LEU A 404 -11.22 -22.29 5.64
C LEU A 404 -11.57 -23.77 5.55
N ASN A 405 -12.10 -24.19 4.40
CA ASN A 405 -12.37 -25.61 4.13
C ASN A 405 -11.06 -26.42 4.10
N THR A 406 -9.97 -25.89 3.53
CA THR A 406 -8.64 -26.53 3.59
C THR A 406 -8.15 -26.70 5.03
N MET A 407 -8.31 -25.67 5.88
CA MET A 407 -7.94 -25.75 7.31
C MET A 407 -8.79 -26.77 8.07
N GLU A 408 -10.11 -26.82 7.82
CA GLU A 408 -11.00 -27.80 8.45
C GLU A 408 -10.70 -29.22 7.99
N ASN A 409 -10.40 -29.40 6.70
CA ASN A 409 -10.02 -30.70 6.11
C ASN A 409 -8.69 -31.22 6.64
N TYR A 410 -7.76 -30.34 7.02
CA TYR A 410 -6.48 -30.73 7.61
C TYR A 410 -6.64 -31.55 8.91
N PHE A 411 -7.75 -31.38 9.62
CA PHE A 411 -8.05 -32.16 10.83
C PHE A 411 -8.75 -33.51 10.57
N LYS A 412 -9.10 -33.82 9.32
CA LYS A 412 -9.74 -35.10 8.96
C LYS A 412 -8.67 -36.20 8.85
N PRO A 413 -9.01 -37.47 9.18
CA PRO A 413 -8.06 -38.58 9.08
C PRO A 413 -7.64 -38.82 7.60
N GLY A 414 -6.37 -38.57 7.30
CA GLY A 414 -5.72 -38.69 5.98
C GLY A 414 -4.24 -38.24 6.05
N ASP A 415 -3.43 -38.54 5.03
CA ASP A 415 -2.01 -38.14 5.00
C ASP A 415 -1.90 -36.60 4.87
N PRO A 416 -1.30 -35.87 5.84
CA PRO A 416 -1.13 -34.42 5.77
C PRO A 416 -0.38 -33.95 4.51
N LYS A 417 0.46 -34.81 3.93
CA LYS A 417 1.21 -34.53 2.68
C LYS A 417 0.32 -34.61 1.42
N SER A 418 -0.82 -35.32 1.48
CA SER A 418 -1.73 -35.49 0.35
C SER A 418 -2.62 -34.27 0.08
N VAL A 419 -2.80 -33.37 1.05
CA VAL A 419 -3.66 -32.18 0.91
C VAL A 419 -3.12 -31.17 -0.12
N ARG A 420 -1.81 -31.23 -0.45
CA ARG A 420 -1.21 -30.41 -1.51
C ARG A 420 -1.41 -30.95 -2.93
N SER A 421 -1.66 -32.25 -3.14
CA SER A 421 -1.56 -32.84 -4.49
C SER A 421 -2.78 -32.64 -5.37
N THR A 422 -3.93 -32.20 -4.84
CA THR A 422 -5.15 -31.99 -5.64
C THR A 422 -5.52 -30.53 -5.88
N ASP A 423 -4.83 -29.57 -5.25
CA ASP A 423 -5.21 -28.14 -5.33
C ASP A 423 -4.10 -27.19 -5.83
N MET A 424 -2.86 -27.68 -6.02
CA MET A 424 -1.76 -26.86 -6.58
C MET A 424 -1.77 -26.74 -8.12
N GLU A 425 -2.56 -27.55 -8.84
CA GLU A 425 -2.66 -27.49 -10.32
C GLU A 425 -3.66 -26.45 -10.84
N ASN A 426 -4.47 -25.82 -9.97
CA ASN A 426 -5.35 -24.71 -10.34
C ASN A 426 -4.87 -23.39 -9.71
N ARG A 427 -3.73 -22.87 -10.18
CA ARG A 427 -3.31 -21.46 -9.96
C ARG A 427 -3.91 -20.50 -11.02
N ALA A 428 -5.08 -20.84 -11.54
CA ALA A 428 -5.89 -19.95 -12.35
C ALA A 428 -7.24 -19.80 -11.65
N GLU A 429 -7.65 -18.55 -11.41
CA GLU A 429 -8.89 -18.12 -10.73
C GLU A 429 -8.85 -18.10 -9.19
N ASN A 430 -8.03 -17.22 -8.61
CA ASN A 430 -8.38 -16.57 -7.35
C ASN A 430 -9.58 -15.63 -7.61
N SER A 431 -10.81 -16.12 -7.43
CA SER A 431 -12.02 -15.30 -7.57
C SER A 431 -12.22 -14.25 -6.46
N ASP A 432 -11.31 -14.17 -5.49
CA ASP A 432 -11.45 -13.32 -4.30
C ASP A 432 -10.61 -12.03 -4.36
N ASP A 433 -9.60 -11.94 -5.23
CA ASP A 433 -8.71 -10.75 -5.31
C ASP A 433 -9.21 -9.64 -6.24
N TRP A 434 -10.27 -9.87 -7.02
CA TRP A 434 -10.74 -8.86 -7.98
C TRP A 434 -11.28 -7.60 -7.30
N ILE A 435 -11.72 -7.66 -6.04
CA ILE A 435 -12.20 -6.51 -5.27
C ILE A 435 -11.08 -5.49 -5.06
N HIS A 436 -9.84 -5.95 -4.99
CA HIS A 436 -8.63 -5.13 -4.87
C HIS A 436 -7.99 -4.83 -6.24
N SER A 437 -8.56 -5.35 -7.33
CA SER A 437 -8.17 -4.96 -8.69
C SER A 437 -8.80 -3.62 -9.07
N GLN A 438 -8.15 -2.90 -9.97
CA GLN A 438 -8.66 -1.62 -10.50
C GLN A 438 -10.08 -1.76 -11.07
N MET A 439 -10.34 -2.82 -11.86
CA MET A 439 -11.65 -3.11 -12.44
C MET A 439 -12.73 -3.36 -11.37
N GLY A 440 -12.36 -4.02 -10.27
CA GLY A 440 -13.27 -4.24 -9.16
C GLY A 440 -13.61 -2.98 -8.40
N LEU A 441 -12.59 -2.20 -8.05
CA LEU A 441 -12.77 -0.91 -7.37
C LEU A 441 -13.61 0.06 -8.20
N ASP A 442 -13.45 0.09 -9.53
CA ASP A 442 -14.23 0.95 -10.42
C ASP A 442 -15.71 0.53 -10.45
N LYS A 443 -16.00 -0.77 -10.44
CA LYS A 443 -17.39 -1.28 -10.34
C LYS A 443 -18.03 -0.96 -8.99
N ILE A 444 -17.27 -1.08 -7.89
CA ILE A 444 -17.70 -0.72 -6.53
C ILE A 444 -18.03 0.77 -6.47
N ARG A 445 -17.13 1.62 -6.99
CA ARG A 445 -17.32 3.08 -7.07
C ARG A 445 -18.56 3.44 -7.88
N LEU A 446 -18.76 2.80 -9.03
CA LEU A 446 -19.92 3.03 -9.89
C LEU A 446 -21.23 2.70 -9.17
N LYS A 447 -21.40 1.46 -8.68
CA LYS A 447 -22.63 1.05 -7.98
C LYS A 447 -22.88 1.90 -6.73
N ARG A 448 -21.82 2.26 -5.98
CA ARG A 448 -21.92 3.16 -4.83
C ARG A 448 -22.46 4.53 -5.23
N ASN A 449 -21.90 5.15 -6.26
CA ASN A 449 -22.31 6.48 -6.71
C ASN A 449 -23.76 6.45 -7.20
N LEU A 450 -24.16 5.44 -8.00
CA LEU A 450 -25.55 5.25 -8.43
C LEU A 450 -26.51 5.14 -7.24
N PHE A 451 -26.15 4.35 -6.23
CA PHE A 451 -26.95 4.20 -5.01
C PHE A 451 -27.08 5.51 -4.23
N LEU A 452 -25.97 6.21 -3.98
CA LEU A 452 -25.95 7.44 -3.20
C LEU A 452 -26.66 8.60 -3.90
N ASP A 453 -26.43 8.78 -5.20
CA ASP A 453 -27.08 9.84 -5.97
C ASP A 453 -28.60 9.64 -5.98
N PHE A 454 -29.05 8.39 -6.18
CA PHE A 454 -30.46 8.05 -6.11
C PHE A 454 -31.04 8.21 -4.69
N ALA A 455 -30.30 7.83 -3.65
CA ALA A 455 -30.73 8.02 -2.27
C ALA A 455 -30.87 9.51 -1.89
N CYS A 456 -29.92 10.35 -2.32
CA CYS A 456 -29.96 11.80 -2.15
C CYS A 456 -31.19 12.42 -2.83
N SER A 457 -31.50 12.00 -4.06
CA SER A 457 -32.67 12.51 -4.80
C SER A 457 -34.01 12.11 -4.18
N ASN A 458 -34.04 11.08 -3.33
CA ASN A 458 -35.26 10.55 -2.73
C ASN A 458 -35.36 10.75 -1.21
N GLN A 459 -34.56 11.63 -0.60
CA GLN A 459 -34.60 11.85 0.86
C GLN A 459 -35.97 12.28 1.40
N GLN A 460 -36.74 13.04 0.61
CA GLN A 460 -38.09 13.49 0.98
C GLN A 460 -39.17 12.43 0.71
N ASN A 461 -38.83 11.34 0.00
CA ASN A 461 -39.75 10.25 -0.28
C ASN A 461 -39.94 9.39 0.98
N LYS A 462 -41.17 9.35 1.49
CA LYS A 462 -41.50 8.55 2.68
C LYS A 462 -41.68 7.06 2.36
N ALA A 463 -42.10 6.74 1.14
CA ALA A 463 -42.41 5.38 0.70
C ALA A 463 -41.16 4.56 0.35
N THR A 464 -40.03 5.21 0.02
CA THR A 464 -38.76 4.55 -0.32
C THR A 464 -37.74 4.69 0.80
N LYS A 465 -37.08 3.60 1.19
CA LYS A 465 -35.99 3.59 2.18
C LYS A 465 -34.72 2.94 1.65
N PHE A 466 -33.59 3.40 2.19
CA PHE A 466 -32.25 3.03 1.76
C PHE A 466 -31.51 2.29 2.87
N ALA A 467 -30.98 1.12 2.55
CA ALA A 467 -30.29 0.26 3.50
C ALA A 467 -28.95 -0.22 2.94
N VAL A 468 -28.04 -0.58 3.84
CA VAL A 468 -26.79 -1.27 3.51
C VAL A 468 -26.83 -2.62 4.22
N ALA A 469 -26.67 -3.70 3.48
CA ALA A 469 -26.87 -5.06 3.99
C ALA A 469 -25.82 -6.05 3.48
N CYS A 470 -25.78 -7.23 4.11
CA CYS A 470 -25.00 -8.38 3.66
C CYS A 470 -25.90 -9.62 3.64
N GLU A 471 -26.58 -9.84 2.51
CA GLU A 471 -27.52 -10.93 2.29
C GLU A 471 -26.97 -12.01 1.34
N ARG A 472 -27.53 -13.23 1.46
CA ARG A 472 -27.22 -14.35 0.56
C ARG A 472 -27.86 -14.11 -0.81
N SER A 473 -27.04 -13.83 -1.82
CA SER A 473 -27.46 -13.75 -3.22
C SER A 473 -26.90 -14.93 -4.02
N GLN A 474 -27.70 -15.46 -4.96
CA GLN A 474 -27.26 -16.48 -5.93
C GLN A 474 -26.45 -15.87 -7.10
N GLN A 475 -26.32 -14.54 -7.16
CA GLN A 475 -25.60 -13.86 -8.24
C GLN A 475 -24.08 -13.97 -8.10
N ARG A 476 -23.36 -13.84 -9.23
CA ARG A 476 -21.89 -13.91 -9.26
C ARG A 476 -21.21 -12.68 -8.65
N GLU A 477 -21.81 -11.50 -8.72
CA GLU A 477 -21.17 -10.21 -8.39
C GLU A 477 -20.94 -9.97 -6.88
N CYS A 478 -19.85 -9.28 -6.51
CA CYS A 478 -19.53 -9.04 -5.09
C CYS A 478 -20.27 -7.86 -4.47
N ILE A 479 -20.77 -6.93 -5.27
CA ILE A 479 -21.64 -5.82 -4.86
C ILE A 479 -22.83 -5.78 -5.79
N SER A 480 -24.03 -5.65 -5.22
CA SER A 480 -25.29 -5.55 -5.94
C SER A 480 -26.19 -4.52 -5.26
N ILE A 481 -27.12 -3.93 -6.02
CA ILE A 481 -28.19 -3.11 -5.45
C ILE A 481 -29.47 -3.93 -5.58
N LEU A 482 -30.12 -4.22 -4.46
CA LEU A 482 -31.37 -4.97 -4.41
C LEU A 482 -32.54 -4.00 -4.32
N LEU A 483 -33.62 -4.30 -5.02
CA LEU A 483 -34.88 -3.57 -4.91
C LEU A 483 -35.96 -4.51 -4.37
N TYR A 484 -36.53 -4.14 -3.22
CA TYR A 484 -37.73 -4.75 -2.67
C TYR A 484 -38.93 -3.86 -2.92
N CYS A 485 -40.03 -4.43 -3.42
CA CYS A 485 -41.32 -3.74 -3.53
C CYS A 485 -42.35 -4.46 -2.66
N LYS A 486 -43.03 -3.70 -1.79
CA LYS A 486 -44.06 -4.18 -0.87
C LYS A 486 -43.63 -5.43 -0.09
N GLY A 487 -42.37 -5.46 0.32
CA GLY A 487 -41.79 -6.54 1.12
C GLY A 487 -41.23 -7.74 0.35
N GLN A 488 -41.32 -7.76 -0.98
CA GLN A 488 -40.79 -8.84 -1.82
C GLN A 488 -39.62 -8.37 -2.67
N LEU A 489 -38.63 -9.24 -2.91
CA LEU A 489 -37.47 -8.93 -3.77
C LEU A 489 -37.93 -8.85 -5.23
N CYS A 490 -37.96 -7.64 -5.78
CA CYS A 490 -38.35 -7.36 -7.17
C CYS A 490 -37.17 -7.49 -8.13
N SER A 491 -36.01 -6.97 -7.74
CA SER A 491 -34.80 -7.05 -8.56
C SER A 491 -33.59 -7.35 -7.68
N SER A 492 -32.77 -8.29 -8.15
CA SER A 492 -31.51 -8.67 -7.52
C SER A 492 -30.29 -7.94 -8.09
N ASP A 493 -30.46 -7.19 -9.19
CA ASP A 493 -29.45 -6.29 -9.77
C ASP A 493 -30.14 -5.02 -10.26
N PHE A 494 -30.80 -4.33 -9.32
CA PHE A 494 -31.44 -3.06 -9.61
C PHE A 494 -30.39 -2.04 -10.02
N GLU A 495 -30.64 -1.31 -11.11
CA GLU A 495 -29.76 -0.26 -11.58
C GLU A 495 -30.48 1.09 -11.46
N PRO A 496 -30.22 1.86 -10.39
CA PRO A 496 -30.85 3.17 -10.23
C PRO A 496 -30.53 4.08 -11.42
N PRO A 497 -31.50 4.87 -11.92
CA PRO A 497 -31.26 5.84 -12.99
C PRO A 497 -30.11 6.78 -12.64
N SER A 498 -29.08 6.84 -13.49
CA SER A 498 -27.96 7.77 -13.34
C SER A 498 -28.32 9.19 -13.73
N VAL A 499 -27.39 10.14 -13.50
CA VAL A 499 -27.52 11.51 -14.02
C VAL A 499 -27.72 11.45 -15.54
N PRO A 500 -28.83 11.97 -16.09
CA PRO A 500 -29.03 11.98 -17.53
C PRO A 500 -28.21 13.10 -18.18
N GLU A 501 -27.97 13.00 -19.49
CA GLU A 501 -27.28 14.06 -20.24
C GLU A 501 -28.04 15.38 -20.14
N VAL A 502 -27.36 16.51 -20.37
CA VAL A 502 -28.03 17.82 -20.45
C VAL A 502 -29.15 17.79 -21.50
N PRO A 503 -30.32 18.39 -21.22
CA PRO A 503 -31.40 18.41 -22.19
C PRO A 503 -30.93 19.16 -23.43
N LYS A 504 -31.17 18.61 -24.62
CA LYS A 504 -30.80 19.26 -25.87
C LYS A 504 -31.91 20.20 -26.27
N VAL A 505 -31.56 21.46 -26.50
CA VAL A 505 -32.54 22.46 -26.94
C VAL A 505 -32.73 22.30 -28.43
N VAL A 506 -33.88 21.77 -28.83
CA VAL A 506 -34.23 21.57 -30.24
C VAL A 506 -34.65 22.90 -30.85
N LYS A 507 -35.50 23.65 -30.13
CA LYS A 507 -36.04 24.91 -30.61
C LYS A 507 -36.44 25.79 -29.43
N VAL A 508 -36.04 27.06 -29.46
CA VAL A 508 -36.55 28.06 -28.52
C VAL A 508 -37.44 29.03 -29.29
N LEU A 509 -38.67 29.19 -28.81
CA LEU A 509 -39.63 30.17 -29.29
C LEU A 509 -39.76 31.32 -28.28
N ASN A 510 -40.61 32.29 -28.60
CA ASN A 510 -40.81 33.45 -27.74
C ASN A 510 -41.51 33.10 -26.41
N ASP A 511 -42.31 32.04 -26.34
CA ASP A 511 -43.11 31.64 -25.17
C ASP A 511 -42.98 30.17 -24.77
N SER A 512 -42.13 29.41 -25.47
CA SER A 512 -41.98 27.98 -25.30
C SER A 512 -40.60 27.50 -25.74
N ALA A 513 -40.18 26.35 -25.24
CA ALA A 513 -38.95 25.69 -25.68
C ALA A 513 -39.18 24.20 -25.85
N GLU A 514 -38.79 23.67 -27.00
CA GLU A 514 -38.75 22.25 -27.27
C GLU A 514 -37.39 21.70 -26.87
N ILE A 515 -37.40 20.73 -25.96
CA ILE A 515 -36.21 20.06 -25.46
C ILE A 515 -36.29 18.56 -25.74
N GLU A 516 -35.15 17.98 -26.11
CA GLU A 516 -34.96 16.56 -26.24
C GLU A 516 -34.27 16.02 -24.98
N LEU A 517 -34.87 14.98 -24.40
CA LEU A 517 -34.46 14.25 -23.20
C LEU A 517 -33.78 12.95 -23.61
N SER A 518 -32.63 12.67 -23.01
CA SER A 518 -31.88 11.43 -23.23
C SER A 518 -32.15 10.43 -22.10
N LEU A 519 -32.11 9.13 -22.45
CA LEU A 519 -32.07 8.08 -21.44
C LEU A 519 -30.78 8.21 -20.60
N PRO A 520 -30.83 7.92 -19.30
CA PRO A 520 -29.63 7.88 -18.48
C PRO A 520 -28.72 6.73 -18.93
N LEU A 521 -27.41 6.91 -18.75
CA LEU A 521 -26.39 5.90 -19.10
C LEU A 521 -26.62 4.58 -18.34
N TYR A 522 -27.01 4.66 -17.06
CA TYR A 522 -27.38 3.52 -16.22
C TYR A 522 -28.82 3.64 -15.75
N GLY A 523 -29.53 2.52 -15.62
CA GLY A 523 -30.93 2.49 -15.17
C GLY A 523 -31.94 2.93 -16.23
N SER A 524 -31.56 2.90 -17.51
CA SER A 524 -32.47 3.20 -18.64
C SER A 524 -33.65 2.23 -18.70
N LYS A 525 -33.44 0.95 -18.40
CA LYS A 525 -34.50 -0.08 -18.33
C LYS A 525 -35.50 0.16 -17.20
N GLU A 526 -35.06 0.81 -16.13
CA GLU A 526 -35.88 1.11 -14.96
C GLU A 526 -36.61 2.47 -15.11
N THR A 527 -36.24 3.28 -16.11
CA THR A 527 -36.80 4.61 -16.34
C THR A 527 -38.17 4.50 -16.99
N VAL A 528 -39.20 5.02 -16.33
CA VAL A 528 -40.59 4.98 -16.78
C VAL A 528 -41.13 6.37 -17.16
N LYS A 529 -40.49 7.46 -16.71
CA LYS A 529 -40.85 8.85 -17.05
C LYS A 529 -39.73 9.83 -16.69
N TYR A 530 -39.90 11.11 -17.03
CA TYR A 530 -38.97 12.19 -16.68
C TYR A 530 -39.63 13.30 -15.87
N LEU A 531 -38.88 13.83 -14.89
CA LEU A 531 -39.23 15.03 -14.13
C LEU A 531 -38.44 16.22 -14.69
N VAL A 532 -39.09 17.08 -15.47
CA VAL A 532 -38.50 18.30 -16.03
C VAL A 532 -38.69 19.45 -15.05
N GLN A 533 -37.61 20.17 -14.73
CA GLN A 533 -37.62 21.30 -13.82
C GLN A 533 -37.05 22.55 -14.47
N PHE A 534 -37.67 23.70 -14.23
CA PHE A 534 -37.24 24.97 -14.79
C PHE A 534 -37.52 26.16 -13.87
N ARG A 535 -36.68 27.20 -13.97
CA ARG A 535 -36.84 28.45 -13.21
C ARG A 535 -36.30 29.67 -13.96
N GLU A 536 -36.77 30.85 -13.59
CA GLU A 536 -36.21 32.12 -14.08
C GLU A 536 -34.89 32.42 -13.35
N GLN A 537 -33.83 32.71 -14.09
CA GLN A 537 -32.45 32.80 -13.55
C GLN A 537 -32.31 33.86 -12.43
N THR A 538 -33.10 34.93 -12.47
CA THR A 538 -32.93 36.06 -11.57
C THR A 538 -33.79 35.99 -10.29
N ARG A 539 -34.87 35.18 -10.22
CA ARG A 539 -35.79 35.13 -9.05
C ARG A 539 -36.65 33.85 -8.86
N GLY A 540 -36.43 32.74 -9.56
CA GLY A 540 -37.40 31.62 -9.56
C GLY A 540 -37.16 30.48 -8.55
N GLU A 541 -38.22 30.02 -7.89
CA GLU A 541 -38.30 28.64 -7.36
C GLU A 541 -38.39 27.64 -8.52
N TRP A 542 -37.89 26.41 -8.32
CA TRP A 542 -37.96 25.35 -9.33
C TRP A 542 -39.42 24.93 -9.56
N ARG A 543 -39.94 25.20 -10.76
CA ARG A 543 -41.19 24.61 -11.23
C ARG A 543 -40.89 23.22 -11.79
N SER A 544 -41.77 22.26 -11.54
CA SER A 544 -41.59 20.87 -11.98
C SER A 544 -42.78 20.40 -12.80
N GLN A 545 -42.52 19.69 -13.90
CA GLN A 545 -43.52 19.05 -14.75
C GLN A 545 -43.07 17.60 -15.02
N MET A 546 -44.02 16.67 -15.02
CA MET A 546 -43.76 15.26 -15.30
C MET A 546 -44.15 14.94 -16.74
N THR A 547 -43.35 14.13 -17.43
CA THR A 547 -43.75 13.56 -18.72
C THR A 547 -44.87 12.52 -18.54
N THR A 548 -45.60 12.24 -19.61
CA THR A 548 -46.65 11.21 -19.67
C THR A 548 -46.07 9.80 -19.65
N ASP A 549 -44.94 9.61 -20.32
CA ASP A 549 -44.21 8.34 -20.46
C ASP A 549 -42.70 8.63 -20.61
N ASP A 550 -41.90 7.69 -21.13
CA ASP A 550 -40.48 7.85 -21.49
C ASP A 550 -40.24 8.73 -22.75
N GLU A 551 -41.19 9.61 -23.09
CA GLU A 551 -41.13 10.50 -24.25
C GLU A 551 -39.87 11.36 -24.27
N LYS A 552 -39.10 11.22 -25.36
CA LYS A 552 -37.82 11.93 -25.55
C LYS A 552 -37.98 13.39 -25.94
N HIS A 553 -39.16 13.82 -26.39
CA HIS A 553 -39.38 15.22 -26.80
C HIS A 553 -40.38 15.85 -25.85
N PHE A 554 -39.98 16.95 -25.22
CA PHE A 554 -40.81 17.64 -24.24
C PHE A 554 -40.89 19.13 -24.55
N ILE A 555 -42.11 19.67 -24.54
CA ILE A 555 -42.36 21.08 -24.81
C ILE A 555 -42.59 21.81 -23.48
N LEU A 556 -41.62 22.62 -23.09
CA LEU A 556 -41.75 23.60 -22.01
C LEU A 556 -42.64 24.74 -22.48
N LYS A 557 -43.82 24.86 -21.87
CA LYS A 557 -44.82 25.90 -22.16
C LYS A 557 -44.79 26.97 -21.06
N ASP A 558 -45.44 28.10 -21.35
CA ASP A 558 -45.64 29.23 -20.42
C ASP A 558 -44.33 29.96 -20.02
N LEU A 559 -43.39 30.09 -20.97
CA LEU A 559 -42.17 30.89 -20.80
C LEU A 559 -42.43 32.36 -21.14
N ARG A 560 -41.75 33.28 -20.45
CA ARG A 560 -41.81 34.72 -20.73
C ARG A 560 -40.84 35.10 -21.85
N LYS A 561 -41.26 36.04 -22.68
CA LYS A 561 -40.46 36.61 -23.78
C LYS A 561 -39.20 37.29 -23.26
N SER A 562 -38.13 37.26 -24.05
CA SER A 562 -36.81 37.84 -23.77
C SER A 562 -36.27 37.52 -22.36
N THR A 563 -36.61 36.34 -21.82
CA THR A 563 -36.27 35.93 -20.45
C THR A 563 -35.35 34.72 -20.48
N GLN A 564 -34.37 34.72 -19.57
CA GLN A 564 -33.44 33.60 -19.40
C GLN A 564 -33.96 32.60 -18.37
N TYR A 565 -34.09 31.35 -18.79
CA TYR A 565 -34.52 30.23 -17.96
C TYR A 565 -33.39 29.24 -17.74
N GLU A 566 -33.33 28.69 -16.54
CA GLU A 566 -32.52 27.53 -16.19
C GLU A 566 -33.39 26.29 -16.25
N VAL A 567 -32.94 25.26 -16.97
CA VAL A 567 -33.68 24.00 -17.18
C VAL A 567 -32.80 22.81 -16.81
N ARG A 568 -33.39 21.82 -16.13
CA ARG A 568 -32.80 20.50 -15.86
C ARG A 568 -33.89 19.44 -15.85
N TYR A 569 -33.54 18.17 -15.94
CA TYR A 569 -34.50 17.07 -15.79
C TYR A 569 -33.89 15.86 -15.10
N ALA A 570 -34.72 14.97 -14.57
CA ALA A 570 -34.30 13.72 -13.95
C ALA A 570 -35.11 12.55 -14.52
N ALA A 571 -34.47 11.39 -14.69
CA ALA A 571 -35.16 10.14 -14.98
C ALA A 571 -35.90 9.63 -13.72
N VAL A 572 -37.05 9.01 -13.89
CA VAL A 572 -37.91 8.53 -12.79
C VAL A 572 -38.20 7.05 -13.01
N CYS A 573 -37.98 6.23 -11.99
CA CYS A 573 -38.35 4.81 -11.95
C CYS A 573 -39.51 4.59 -10.96
N GLU A 574 -39.99 3.34 -10.84
CA GLU A 574 -41.06 3.00 -9.89
C GLU A 574 -40.69 3.29 -8.44
N ALA A 575 -39.42 3.08 -8.07
CA ALA A 575 -38.93 3.28 -6.71
C ALA A 575 -38.63 4.75 -6.35
N GLY A 576 -38.55 5.66 -7.33
CA GLY A 576 -38.21 7.06 -7.06
C GLY A 576 -37.61 7.85 -8.24
N VAL A 577 -37.12 9.04 -7.93
CA VAL A 577 -36.53 9.99 -8.91
C VAL A 577 -35.01 9.90 -8.88
N GLY A 578 -34.36 9.78 -10.03
CA GLY A 578 -32.91 9.85 -10.16
C GLY A 578 -32.35 11.26 -9.99
N PRO A 579 -31.01 11.43 -10.04
CA PRO A 579 -30.39 12.73 -9.95
C PRO A 579 -30.66 13.58 -11.19
N SER A 580 -30.80 14.89 -11.01
CA SER A 580 -31.07 15.83 -12.11
C SER A 580 -29.84 16.07 -12.97
N SER A 581 -30.06 16.27 -14.27
CA SER A 581 -29.05 16.72 -15.24
C SER A 581 -28.38 18.02 -14.79
N LYS A 582 -27.22 18.34 -15.39
CA LYS A 582 -26.68 19.70 -15.31
C LYS A 582 -27.72 20.69 -15.85
N VAL A 583 -27.69 21.90 -15.29
CA VAL A 583 -28.57 22.99 -15.69
C VAL A 583 -28.08 23.56 -17.01
N ILE A 584 -29.01 23.74 -17.95
CA ILE A 584 -28.78 24.54 -19.16
C ILE A 584 -29.49 25.88 -19.02
N SER A 585 -28.97 26.89 -19.72
CA SER A 585 -29.68 28.16 -19.90
C SER A 585 -30.36 28.18 -21.27
N ILE A 586 -31.63 28.55 -21.31
CA ILE A 586 -32.35 28.87 -22.54
C ILE A 586 -32.74 30.34 -22.51
N HIS A 587 -32.62 31.01 -23.65
CA HIS A 587 -33.02 32.40 -23.83
C HIS A 587 -34.06 32.48 -24.94
N THR A 588 -35.26 32.96 -24.63
CA THR A 588 -36.32 33.14 -25.62
C THR A 588 -35.97 34.31 -26.55
N GLU A 589 -35.83 34.05 -27.86
CA GLU A 589 -35.28 34.97 -28.87
C GLU A 589 -36.20 36.12 -29.31
N ASP A 590 -35.58 37.12 -29.96
CA ASP A 590 -36.18 38.03 -30.95
C ASP A 590 -35.28 38.04 -32.21
N THR A 591 -35.82 37.75 -33.39
CA THR A 591 -35.12 37.21 -34.58
C THR A 591 -34.08 38.12 -35.27
N GLY A 592 -32.98 37.55 -35.80
CA GLY A 592 -32.15 38.13 -36.88
C GLY A 592 -30.72 37.57 -37.07
N LEU A 593 -30.46 36.90 -38.20
CA LEU A 593 -29.17 36.29 -38.64
C LEU A 593 -28.07 37.29 -39.06
N ALA A 594 -26.79 36.91 -38.91
CA ALA A 594 -25.68 37.38 -39.77
C ALA A 594 -24.47 36.41 -39.78
N SER A 595 -23.86 36.24 -40.97
CA SER A 595 -22.63 35.48 -41.26
C SER A 595 -21.37 36.38 -41.21
N CYS A 596 -20.18 35.78 -41.09
CA CYS A 596 -18.90 36.51 -41.23
C CYS A 596 -17.80 35.66 -41.88
N SER A 597 -17.01 36.31 -42.74
CA SER A 597 -15.77 35.81 -43.37
C SER A 597 -14.58 35.94 -42.41
N CYS A 598 -13.69 34.95 -42.35
CA CYS A 598 -12.43 35.06 -41.60
C CYS A 598 -11.20 34.78 -42.46
N GLU A 599 -10.32 35.77 -42.56
CA GLU A 599 -8.92 35.60 -42.94
C GLU A 599 -8.06 35.24 -41.71
N HIS A 600 -7.02 34.43 -41.92
CA HIS A 600 -5.94 34.04 -40.99
C HIS A 600 -6.35 33.28 -39.73
N LEU A 601 -6.76 32.02 -39.92
CA LEU A 601 -7.06 31.11 -38.83
C LEU A 601 -5.79 30.35 -38.40
N GLU A 602 -5.51 30.34 -37.09
CA GLU A 602 -4.28 29.76 -36.53
C GLU A 602 -4.52 28.35 -36.00
N THR A 603 -5.37 28.23 -34.98
CA THR A 603 -5.69 26.95 -34.34
C THR A 603 -7.19 26.71 -34.32
N ILE A 604 -7.60 25.48 -34.66
CA ILE A 604 -8.94 24.96 -34.38
C ILE A 604 -8.81 23.77 -33.43
N ASN A 605 -9.48 23.87 -32.28
CA ASN A 605 -9.55 22.80 -31.30
C ASN A 605 -11.00 22.33 -31.16
N LEU A 606 -11.29 21.16 -31.72
CA LEU A 606 -12.60 20.50 -31.61
C LEU A 606 -12.52 19.25 -30.74
N SER A 607 -11.49 19.13 -29.93
CA SER A 607 -11.21 17.91 -29.20
C SER A 607 -12.30 17.54 -28.20
N GLY A 608 -12.58 16.25 -28.07
CA GLY A 608 -13.66 15.71 -27.24
C GLY A 608 -15.07 15.94 -27.81
N LYS A 609 -15.21 16.45 -29.04
CA LYS A 609 -16.51 16.61 -29.72
C LYS A 609 -16.79 15.39 -30.59
N ASN A 610 -18.03 14.90 -30.58
CA ASN A 610 -18.42 13.82 -31.50
C ASN A 610 -18.57 14.36 -32.93
N ILE A 611 -17.60 14.06 -33.81
CA ILE A 611 -17.61 14.52 -35.20
C ILE A 611 -17.96 13.34 -36.11
N THR A 612 -19.19 13.35 -36.63
CA THR A 612 -19.65 12.36 -37.60
C THR A 612 -18.97 12.58 -38.96
N PRO A 613 -18.96 11.57 -39.86
CA PRO A 613 -18.41 11.72 -41.21
C PRO A 613 -18.99 12.91 -41.98
N ASP A 614 -20.31 13.15 -41.90
CA ASP A 614 -20.96 14.29 -42.57
C ASP A 614 -20.47 15.64 -42.05
N ILE A 615 -20.27 15.76 -40.73
CA ILE A 615 -19.69 16.97 -40.12
C ILE A 615 -18.23 17.11 -40.56
N MET A 616 -17.48 16.00 -40.64
CA MET A 616 -16.10 16.04 -41.11
C MET A 616 -15.98 16.48 -42.58
N GLU A 617 -16.90 16.08 -43.45
CA GLU A 617 -16.93 16.56 -44.84
C GLU A 617 -17.07 18.08 -44.91
N VAL A 618 -17.97 18.66 -44.11
CA VAL A 618 -18.15 20.11 -44.04
C VAL A 618 -16.93 20.79 -43.42
N LEU A 619 -16.37 20.23 -42.35
CA LEU A 619 -15.17 20.77 -41.69
C LEU A 619 -13.97 20.76 -42.63
N ALA A 620 -13.76 19.67 -43.39
CA ALA A 620 -12.64 19.50 -44.31
C ALA A 620 -12.54 20.62 -45.36
N LEU A 621 -13.68 21.22 -45.75
CA LEU A 621 -13.72 22.40 -46.64
C LEU A 621 -13.01 23.62 -46.05
N THR A 622 -12.78 23.66 -44.74
CA THR A 622 -12.14 24.80 -44.05
C THR A 622 -10.87 24.43 -43.30
N LEU A 623 -10.63 23.14 -42.97
CA LEU A 623 -9.46 22.70 -42.20
C LEU A 623 -8.12 23.11 -42.83
N HIS A 624 -8.03 23.13 -44.17
CA HIS A 624 -6.82 23.54 -44.89
C HIS A 624 -6.43 25.02 -44.67
N LEU A 625 -7.34 25.84 -44.11
CA LEU A 625 -7.08 27.25 -43.79
C LEU A 625 -6.35 27.45 -42.46
N TYR A 626 -6.37 26.45 -41.57
CA TYR A 626 -5.77 26.47 -40.23
C TYR A 626 -4.33 25.92 -40.25
N ARG A 627 -3.49 26.37 -39.30
CA ARG A 627 -2.14 25.82 -39.10
C ARG A 627 -2.12 24.62 -38.16
N HIS A 628 -2.91 24.70 -37.08
CA HIS A 628 -3.00 23.67 -36.07
C HIS A 628 -4.44 23.18 -35.96
N VAL A 629 -4.64 21.87 -36.15
CA VAL A 629 -5.94 21.22 -36.07
C VAL A 629 -5.87 20.15 -35.00
N TRP A 630 -6.62 20.34 -33.92
CA TRP A 630 -6.73 19.37 -32.83
C TRP A 630 -8.11 18.73 -32.83
N LEU A 631 -8.12 17.44 -33.14
CA LEU A 631 -9.29 16.57 -33.26
C LEU A 631 -9.14 15.37 -32.32
N TRP A 632 -8.52 15.55 -31.14
CA TRP A 632 -8.29 14.44 -30.23
C TRP A 632 -9.60 13.95 -29.62
N SER A 633 -9.78 12.62 -29.52
CA SER A 633 -10.99 11.93 -29.04
C SER A 633 -12.29 12.51 -29.61
N CYS A 634 -12.34 12.64 -30.93
CA CYS A 634 -13.51 13.14 -31.65
C CYS A 634 -14.42 12.04 -32.21
N HIS A 635 -14.16 10.77 -31.87
CA HIS A 635 -14.81 9.58 -32.43
C HIS A 635 -14.70 9.47 -33.95
N LEU A 636 -13.59 9.95 -34.52
CA LEU A 636 -13.33 9.81 -35.95
C LEU A 636 -13.21 8.33 -36.32
N THR A 637 -13.77 8.01 -37.49
CA THR A 637 -13.74 6.67 -38.07
C THR A 637 -12.92 6.68 -39.36
N SER A 638 -12.65 5.51 -39.92
CA SER A 638 -11.95 5.38 -41.21
C SER A 638 -12.59 6.22 -42.33
N THR A 639 -13.92 6.39 -42.34
CA THR A 639 -14.62 7.19 -43.37
C THR A 639 -14.34 8.69 -43.26
N CYS A 640 -13.96 9.19 -42.08
CA CYS A 640 -13.56 10.60 -41.90
C CYS A 640 -12.21 10.90 -42.56
N CYS A 641 -11.37 9.88 -42.79
CA CYS A 641 -9.98 10.05 -43.20
C CYS A 641 -9.82 10.47 -44.67
N SER A 642 -10.76 10.14 -45.55
CA SER A 642 -10.79 10.62 -46.94
C SER A 642 -11.01 12.14 -47.03
N ALA A 643 -11.89 12.67 -46.18
CA ALA A 643 -12.14 14.11 -46.07
C ALA A 643 -10.90 14.84 -45.50
N LEU A 644 -10.28 14.28 -44.45
CA LEU A 644 -9.01 14.81 -43.90
C LEU A 644 -7.87 14.76 -44.93
N SER A 645 -7.76 13.66 -45.69
CA SER A 645 -6.80 13.50 -46.78
C SER A 645 -6.99 14.56 -47.88
N SER A 646 -8.25 14.89 -48.19
CA SER A 646 -8.59 15.97 -49.13
C SER A 646 -8.18 17.34 -48.60
N ALA A 647 -8.37 17.61 -47.30
CA ALA A 647 -7.93 18.85 -46.66
C ALA A 647 -6.39 18.98 -46.64
N LEU A 648 -5.66 17.89 -46.41
CA LEU A 648 -4.20 17.86 -46.51
C LEU A 648 -3.71 18.11 -47.94
N SER A 649 -4.45 17.63 -48.93
CA SER A 649 -4.12 17.78 -50.36
C SER A 649 -4.56 19.10 -50.99
N ALA A 650 -5.35 19.90 -50.26
CA ALA A 650 -5.96 21.11 -50.79
C ALA A 650 -4.90 22.13 -51.24
N PRO A 651 -5.12 22.83 -52.38
CA PRO A 651 -4.26 23.93 -52.79
C PRO A 651 -4.16 24.98 -51.69
N HIS A 652 -2.96 25.51 -51.48
CA HIS A 652 -2.69 26.52 -50.43
C HIS A 652 -3.00 26.06 -49.00
N SER A 653 -3.00 24.74 -48.72
CA SER A 653 -3.11 24.24 -47.35
C SER A 653 -2.03 24.84 -46.44
N ARG A 654 -2.47 25.35 -45.28
CA ARG A 654 -1.62 25.95 -44.24
C ARG A 654 -1.35 24.99 -43.09
N LEU A 655 -1.90 23.78 -43.14
CA LEU A 655 -1.90 22.81 -42.05
C LEU A 655 -0.49 22.26 -41.81
N THR A 656 0.08 22.59 -40.65
CA THR A 656 1.42 22.17 -40.22
C THR A 656 1.37 21.18 -39.05
N GLU A 657 0.31 21.21 -38.23
CA GLU A 657 0.12 20.30 -37.10
C GLU A 657 -1.29 19.72 -37.07
N LEU A 658 -1.38 18.39 -36.97
CA LEU A 658 -2.62 17.64 -36.94
C LEU A 658 -2.59 16.63 -35.79
N ASP A 659 -3.46 16.83 -34.81
CA ASP A 659 -3.66 15.89 -33.70
C ASP A 659 -4.96 15.10 -33.89
N LEU A 660 -4.81 13.81 -34.14
CA LEU A 660 -5.90 12.84 -34.30
C LEU A 660 -5.95 11.84 -33.14
N SER A 661 -5.27 12.12 -32.02
CA SER A 661 -5.09 11.14 -30.96
C SER A 661 -6.39 10.70 -30.29
N GLY A 662 -6.48 9.44 -29.88
CA GLY A 662 -7.67 8.89 -29.21
C GLY A 662 -8.88 8.70 -30.13
N ASN A 663 -8.69 8.65 -31.45
CA ASN A 663 -9.72 8.28 -32.42
C ASN A 663 -9.58 6.79 -32.80
N ASN A 664 -9.87 5.91 -31.83
CA ASN A 664 -9.60 4.46 -31.89
C ASN A 664 -10.27 3.69 -33.04
N ASN A 665 -11.19 4.32 -33.80
CA ASN A 665 -11.93 3.68 -34.90
C ASN A 665 -11.44 4.14 -36.29
N MET A 666 -10.31 4.84 -36.36
CA MET A 666 -9.69 5.19 -37.64
C MET A 666 -9.13 3.95 -38.34
N GLU A 667 -8.50 3.05 -37.57
CA GLU A 667 -7.94 1.78 -38.03
C GLU A 667 -6.90 1.94 -39.16
N ASP A 668 -6.31 0.83 -39.61
CA ASP A 668 -5.33 0.83 -40.70
C ASP A 668 -5.89 1.46 -42.00
N SER A 669 -7.18 1.22 -42.28
CA SER A 669 -7.83 1.69 -43.51
C SER A 669 -7.94 3.21 -43.56
N GLY A 670 -8.30 3.86 -42.45
CA GLY A 670 -8.37 5.31 -42.35
C GLY A 670 -6.99 5.95 -42.46
N VAL A 671 -5.98 5.42 -41.75
CA VAL A 671 -4.62 5.96 -41.83
C VAL A 671 -4.02 5.76 -43.22
N ASN A 672 -4.30 4.66 -43.91
CA ASN A 672 -3.88 4.47 -45.30
C ASN A 672 -4.45 5.55 -46.24
N GLN A 673 -5.73 5.92 -46.07
CA GLN A 673 -6.36 7.01 -46.82
C GLN A 673 -5.74 8.37 -46.47
N LEU A 674 -5.46 8.62 -45.19
CA LEU A 674 -4.79 9.83 -44.73
C LEU A 674 -3.39 9.96 -45.36
N CYS A 675 -2.66 8.84 -45.48
CA CYS A 675 -1.34 8.81 -46.12
C CYS A 675 -1.37 9.22 -47.60
N GLU A 676 -2.50 9.08 -48.31
CA GLU A 676 -2.62 9.59 -49.68
C GLU A 676 -2.45 11.11 -49.72
N GLY A 677 -3.10 11.83 -48.80
CA GLY A 677 -2.99 13.27 -48.71
C GLY A 677 -1.64 13.74 -48.18
N LEU A 678 -1.04 12.98 -47.24
CA LEU A 678 0.31 13.26 -46.74
C LEU A 678 1.39 13.19 -47.83
N ARG A 679 1.17 12.42 -48.91
CA ARG A 679 2.09 12.32 -50.06
C ARG A 679 1.90 13.43 -51.10
N SER A 680 0.85 14.23 -50.99
CA SER A 680 0.55 15.32 -51.90
C SER A 680 1.64 16.40 -51.87
N GLU A 681 1.94 17.00 -53.03
CA GLU A 681 2.85 18.16 -53.14
C GLU A 681 2.35 19.40 -52.39
N ASN A 682 1.04 19.48 -52.17
CA ASN A 682 0.39 20.56 -51.44
C ASN A 682 0.46 20.38 -49.93
N CYS A 683 0.76 19.18 -49.43
CA CYS A 683 0.80 18.91 -48.00
C CYS A 683 1.95 19.67 -47.34
N LYS A 684 1.65 20.40 -46.26
CA LYS A 684 2.63 21.14 -45.43
C LYS A 684 2.72 20.59 -44.01
N LEU A 685 2.17 19.39 -43.77
CA LEU A 685 2.12 18.81 -42.44
C LEU A 685 3.51 18.42 -41.95
N GLU A 686 3.90 19.01 -40.83
CA GLU A 686 5.18 18.78 -40.15
C GLU A 686 4.99 17.84 -38.95
N LYS A 687 3.86 17.94 -38.26
CA LYS A 687 3.58 17.19 -37.03
C LYS A 687 2.28 16.41 -37.14
N LEU A 688 2.36 15.12 -36.89
CA LEU A 688 1.22 14.21 -36.93
C LEU A 688 1.16 13.37 -35.66
N ASN A 689 0.08 13.55 -34.89
CA ASN A 689 -0.21 12.71 -33.74
C ASN A 689 -1.32 11.70 -34.07
N LEU A 690 -0.95 10.44 -34.15
CA LEU A 690 -1.81 9.27 -34.37
C LEU A 690 -1.86 8.37 -33.14
N SER A 691 -1.59 8.90 -31.94
CA SER A 691 -1.66 8.10 -30.71
C SER A 691 -3.07 7.53 -30.52
N ASP A 692 -3.21 6.26 -30.12
CA ASP A 692 -4.52 5.63 -29.91
C ASP A 692 -5.50 5.83 -31.11
N CYS A 693 -5.08 5.47 -32.31
CA CYS A 693 -5.92 5.54 -33.53
C CYS A 693 -6.40 4.16 -34.00
N GLY A 694 -6.11 3.10 -33.23
CA GLY A 694 -6.46 1.73 -33.57
C GLY A 694 -5.66 1.17 -34.75
N VAL A 695 -4.45 1.67 -34.99
CA VAL A 695 -3.61 1.19 -36.10
C VAL A 695 -2.82 -0.07 -35.75
N THR A 696 -2.44 -0.85 -36.76
CA THR A 696 -1.57 -2.00 -36.61
C THR A 696 -0.36 -1.89 -37.53
N TYR A 697 0.48 -2.93 -37.58
CA TYR A 697 1.61 -2.99 -38.50
C TYR A 697 1.22 -2.81 -39.98
N ARG A 698 -0.06 -2.98 -40.35
CA ARG A 698 -0.49 -2.96 -41.75
C ARG A 698 -0.42 -1.56 -42.37
N CYS A 699 -0.69 -0.49 -41.61
CA CYS A 699 -0.56 0.87 -42.12
C CYS A 699 0.89 1.41 -42.10
N CYS A 700 1.82 0.73 -41.40
CA CYS A 700 3.21 1.18 -41.30
C CYS A 700 3.92 1.24 -42.66
N SER A 701 3.55 0.39 -43.62
CA SER A 701 4.04 0.47 -45.00
C SER A 701 3.60 1.78 -45.70
N ALA A 702 2.36 2.21 -45.47
CA ALA A 702 1.86 3.47 -46.00
C ALA A 702 2.54 4.67 -45.33
N LEU A 703 2.72 4.65 -44.01
CA LEU A 703 3.48 5.66 -43.29
C LEU A 703 4.96 5.71 -43.73
N SER A 704 5.59 4.56 -43.94
CA SER A 704 6.95 4.45 -44.47
C SER A 704 7.07 5.06 -45.88
N SER A 705 6.05 4.88 -46.72
CA SER A 705 5.99 5.54 -48.03
C SER A 705 5.83 7.07 -47.93
N VAL A 706 5.15 7.57 -46.89
CA VAL A 706 5.09 9.02 -46.61
C VAL A 706 6.47 9.52 -46.22
N LEU A 707 7.17 8.84 -45.30
CA LEU A 707 8.54 9.20 -44.90
C LEU A 707 9.53 9.17 -46.07
N SER A 708 9.30 8.27 -47.04
CA SER A 708 10.16 8.15 -48.24
C SER A 708 9.81 9.14 -49.35
N SER A 709 8.69 9.85 -49.25
CA SER A 709 8.21 10.75 -50.30
C SER A 709 8.97 12.09 -50.28
N PRO A 710 9.43 12.61 -51.44
CA PRO A 710 10.07 13.93 -51.51
C PRO A 710 9.13 15.08 -51.13
N ASN A 711 7.82 14.85 -51.23
CA ASN A 711 6.79 15.84 -50.92
C ASN A 711 6.51 15.98 -49.43
N SER A 712 6.82 14.95 -48.63
CA SER A 712 6.56 14.95 -47.20
C SER A 712 7.35 16.04 -46.49
N GLN A 713 6.69 16.74 -45.57
CA GLN A 713 7.31 17.71 -44.66
C GLN A 713 7.36 17.20 -43.21
N LEU A 714 7.00 15.92 -43.00
CA LEU A 714 6.82 15.38 -41.66
C LEU A 714 8.15 15.30 -40.89
N THR A 715 8.22 16.03 -39.79
CA THR A 715 9.34 16.08 -38.84
C THR A 715 9.00 15.37 -37.52
N GLU A 716 7.72 15.31 -37.14
CA GLU A 716 7.28 14.63 -35.92
C GLU A 716 6.14 13.65 -36.19
N LEU A 717 6.32 12.39 -35.77
CA LEU A 717 5.32 11.34 -35.87
C LEU A 717 5.15 10.67 -34.50
N ASN A 718 3.94 10.76 -33.96
CA ASN A 718 3.59 10.11 -32.70
C ASN A 718 2.59 8.97 -32.96
N LEU A 719 2.97 7.75 -32.59
CA LEU A 719 2.17 6.52 -32.73
C LEU A 719 1.88 5.86 -31.38
N ASN A 720 2.09 6.58 -30.27
CA ASN A 720 1.99 6.06 -28.91
C ASN A 720 0.64 5.41 -28.61
N ASN A 721 0.65 4.49 -27.65
CA ASN A 721 -0.56 4.08 -26.94
C ASN A 721 -0.68 4.75 -25.59
N LYS A 722 -1.92 4.94 -25.15
CA LYS A 722 -2.24 5.16 -23.74
C LYS A 722 -1.75 3.96 -22.93
N SER A 723 -1.14 4.29 -21.81
CA SER A 723 -0.58 3.33 -20.85
C SER A 723 -1.63 2.32 -20.37
N SER A 724 -1.13 1.14 -19.97
CA SER A 724 -1.75 -0.15 -19.60
C SER A 724 -3.03 -0.16 -18.72
N LEU A 725 -3.60 0.99 -18.35
CA LEU A 725 -4.71 1.10 -17.39
C LEU A 725 -6.12 1.11 -18.02
N MET A 726 -6.25 1.12 -19.36
CA MET A 726 -7.55 1.06 -20.05
C MET A 726 -7.71 -0.27 -20.79
N VAL A 727 -8.41 -1.23 -20.18
CA VAL A 727 -8.82 -2.47 -20.84
C VAL A 727 -10.11 -2.20 -21.61
N GLY A 728 -10.02 -2.08 -22.94
CA GLY A 728 -11.20 -2.03 -23.83
C GLY A 728 -11.15 -1.14 -25.07
N GLY A 729 -10.02 -0.48 -25.38
CA GLY A 729 -9.86 0.32 -26.60
C GLY A 729 -9.05 -0.39 -27.70
N ASN A 730 -9.33 -0.10 -28.98
CA ASN A 730 -8.45 -0.43 -30.10
C ASN A 730 -7.20 0.46 -30.01
N ASN A 731 -6.16 0.00 -29.32
CA ASN A 731 -4.87 0.68 -29.22
C ASN A 731 -4.02 0.40 -30.49
N ASN A 732 -3.02 1.24 -30.76
CA ASN A 732 -2.04 1.06 -31.83
C ASN A 732 -1.12 -0.15 -31.57
N ASN A 733 -1.41 -1.31 -32.15
CA ASN A 733 -0.54 -2.49 -32.01
C ASN A 733 0.33 -2.67 -33.26
N ILE A 734 1.30 -1.77 -33.45
CA ILE A 734 2.20 -1.83 -34.62
C ILE A 734 3.24 -2.95 -34.51
N GLY A 735 3.68 -3.30 -33.29
CA GLY A 735 4.66 -4.35 -33.03
C GLY A 735 5.98 -4.23 -33.81
N ASP A 736 6.83 -5.24 -33.66
CA ASP A 736 8.11 -5.32 -34.37
C ASP A 736 7.99 -5.19 -35.91
N PRO A 737 7.01 -5.84 -36.58
CA PRO A 737 6.88 -5.74 -38.03
C PRO A 737 6.59 -4.31 -38.51
N GLY A 738 5.76 -3.57 -37.77
CA GLY A 738 5.42 -2.19 -38.09
C GLY A 738 6.62 -1.26 -37.98
N VAL A 739 7.39 -1.38 -36.89
CA VAL A 739 8.64 -0.60 -36.72
C VAL A 739 9.66 -0.95 -37.77
N ASN A 740 9.83 -2.23 -38.12
CA ASN A 740 10.74 -2.63 -39.18
C ASN A 740 10.40 -1.94 -40.52
N GLN A 741 9.11 -1.84 -40.86
CA GLN A 741 8.64 -1.12 -42.05
C GLN A 741 8.88 0.39 -41.95
N LEU A 742 8.60 1.01 -40.80
CA LEU A 742 8.89 2.44 -40.58
C LEU A 742 10.38 2.74 -40.72
N CYS A 743 11.24 1.85 -40.21
CA CYS A 743 12.69 1.97 -40.34
C CYS A 743 13.17 1.97 -41.81
N GLU A 744 12.45 1.34 -42.75
CA GLU A 744 12.75 1.47 -44.18
C GLU A 744 12.59 2.92 -44.66
N GLY A 745 11.52 3.58 -44.24
CA GLY A 745 11.26 4.98 -44.56
C GLY A 745 12.25 5.93 -43.88
N LEU A 746 12.63 5.65 -42.63
CA LEU A 746 13.64 6.43 -41.90
C LEU A 746 15.02 6.44 -42.57
N ARG A 747 15.35 5.38 -43.35
CA ARG A 747 16.61 5.29 -44.09
C ARG A 747 16.57 5.98 -45.44
N SER A 748 15.42 6.47 -45.90
CA SER A 748 15.28 7.16 -47.17
C SER A 748 15.96 8.54 -47.15
N GLU A 749 16.55 8.94 -48.27
CA GLU A 749 17.17 10.27 -48.45
C GLU A 749 16.17 11.43 -48.32
N ASN A 750 14.89 11.16 -48.57
CA ASN A 750 13.81 12.14 -48.48
C ASN A 750 13.26 12.28 -47.05
N CYS A 751 13.65 11.40 -46.12
CA CYS A 751 13.12 11.42 -44.77
C CYS A 751 13.53 12.71 -44.05
N LYS A 752 12.52 13.42 -43.51
CA LYS A 752 12.70 14.62 -42.69
C LYS A 752 12.38 14.39 -41.21
N LEU A 753 12.08 13.16 -40.83
CA LEU A 753 11.62 12.86 -39.47
C LEU A 753 12.73 13.05 -38.45
N GLU A 754 12.47 13.93 -37.49
CA GLU A 754 13.35 14.29 -36.38
C GLU A 754 12.87 13.66 -35.07
N LYS A 755 11.56 13.51 -34.88
CA LYS A 755 10.97 12.92 -33.67
C LYS A 755 10.05 11.77 -33.99
N LEU A 756 10.27 10.65 -33.31
CA LEU A 756 9.45 9.45 -33.42
C LEU A 756 9.09 8.95 -32.03
N SER A 757 7.79 8.85 -31.76
CA SER A 757 7.27 8.31 -30.51
C SER A 757 6.54 6.99 -30.77
N LEU A 758 7.01 5.94 -30.08
CA LEU A 758 6.55 4.55 -30.19
C LEU A 758 6.30 3.94 -28.80
N SER A 759 5.81 4.76 -27.86
CA SER A 759 5.49 4.35 -26.49
C SER A 759 4.40 3.29 -26.48
N HIS A 760 4.60 2.20 -25.75
CA HIS A 760 3.61 1.13 -25.57
C HIS A 760 3.09 0.54 -26.90
N CYS A 761 3.96 0.40 -27.90
CA CYS A 761 3.61 -0.06 -29.25
C CYS A 761 3.76 -1.59 -29.46
N GLY A 762 3.99 -2.34 -28.39
CA GLY A 762 4.18 -3.80 -28.44
C GLY A 762 5.54 -4.20 -29.03
N LEU A 763 6.56 -3.36 -28.83
CA LEU A 763 7.90 -3.59 -29.37
C LEU A 763 8.70 -4.54 -28.47
N THR A 764 9.53 -5.37 -29.11
CA THR A 764 10.46 -6.29 -28.45
C THR A 764 11.90 -6.07 -28.92
N SER A 765 12.85 -6.79 -28.32
CA SER A 765 14.25 -6.79 -28.75
C SER A 765 14.47 -7.05 -30.25
N ARG A 766 13.52 -7.68 -30.95
CA ARG A 766 13.66 -8.06 -32.36
C ARG A 766 13.70 -6.87 -33.32
N CYS A 767 12.98 -5.77 -33.04
CA CYS A 767 12.99 -4.59 -33.90
C CYS A 767 14.19 -3.66 -33.65
N CYS A 768 14.93 -3.86 -32.55
CA CYS A 768 16.05 -2.99 -32.20
C CYS A 768 17.18 -3.02 -33.23
N SER A 769 17.39 -4.13 -33.93
CA SER A 769 18.31 -4.20 -35.08
C SER A 769 17.91 -3.26 -36.22
N ALA A 770 16.61 -3.17 -36.54
CA ALA A 770 16.11 -2.27 -37.57
C ALA A 770 16.20 -0.80 -37.15
N LEU A 771 15.89 -0.50 -35.88
CA LEU A 771 16.08 0.83 -35.28
C LEU A 771 17.56 1.24 -35.29
N SER A 772 18.45 0.35 -34.87
CA SER A 772 19.90 0.55 -34.91
C SER A 772 20.42 0.84 -36.31
N SER A 773 19.93 0.09 -37.32
CA SER A 773 20.22 0.34 -38.74
C SER A 773 19.69 1.69 -39.21
N ALA A 774 18.51 2.11 -38.77
CA ALA A 774 17.96 3.42 -39.08
C ALA A 774 18.79 4.55 -38.45
N LEU A 775 19.18 4.43 -37.18
CA LEU A 775 20.06 5.39 -36.50
C LEU A 775 21.44 5.48 -37.14
N SER A 776 21.94 4.38 -37.69
CA SER A 776 23.24 4.31 -38.37
C SER A 776 23.24 4.88 -39.79
N SER A 777 22.06 5.16 -40.35
CA SER A 777 21.92 5.65 -41.72
C SER A 777 22.30 7.13 -41.83
N PRO A 778 23.11 7.55 -42.82
CA PRO A 778 23.45 8.97 -43.04
C PRO A 778 22.23 9.82 -43.36
N HIS A 779 21.17 9.20 -43.89
CA HIS A 779 19.93 9.86 -44.29
C HIS A 779 18.96 10.10 -43.12
N SER A 780 19.09 9.32 -42.04
CA SER A 780 18.24 9.52 -40.86
C SER A 780 18.49 10.90 -40.24
N ARG A 781 17.41 11.59 -39.87
CA ARG A 781 17.44 12.89 -39.20
C ARG A 781 16.97 12.82 -37.75
N LEU A 782 16.75 11.61 -37.25
CA LEU A 782 16.14 11.39 -35.95
C LEU A 782 17.02 11.96 -34.83
N THR A 783 16.47 12.92 -34.09
CA THR A 783 17.07 13.56 -32.91
C THR A 783 16.37 13.13 -31.62
N GLU A 784 15.09 12.73 -31.68
CA GLU A 784 14.33 12.25 -30.51
C GLU A 784 13.62 10.91 -30.79
N LEU A 785 13.82 9.95 -29.90
CA LEU A 785 13.22 8.62 -29.98
C LEU A 785 12.63 8.23 -28.63
N ASP A 786 11.30 8.09 -28.58
CA ASP A 786 10.57 7.62 -27.40
C ASP A 786 10.14 6.16 -27.58
N LEU A 787 10.70 5.26 -26.78
CA LEU A 787 10.45 3.82 -26.79
C LEU A 787 9.87 3.32 -25.46
N ARG A 788 9.39 4.20 -24.57
CA ARG A 788 8.94 3.81 -23.24
C ARG A 788 7.81 2.78 -23.26
N GLU A 789 7.66 2.03 -22.17
CA GLU A 789 6.62 1.01 -21.98
C GLU A 789 6.65 -0.09 -23.07
N ASN A 790 7.84 -0.52 -23.51
CA ASN A 790 8.02 -1.64 -24.45
C ASN A 790 9.00 -2.68 -23.90
N ASN A 791 8.76 -3.97 -24.09
CA ASN A 791 9.63 -5.04 -23.59
C ASN A 791 10.87 -5.25 -24.49
N LEU A 792 11.75 -4.24 -24.55
CA LEU A 792 12.97 -4.28 -25.36
C LEU A 792 14.03 -5.20 -24.76
N GLU A 793 14.04 -5.34 -23.43
CA GLU A 793 15.02 -6.11 -22.66
C GLU A 793 16.47 -5.63 -22.89
N ASP A 794 17.42 -6.19 -22.13
CA ASP A 794 18.85 -5.85 -22.27
C ASP A 794 19.37 -6.08 -23.70
N SER A 795 18.90 -7.16 -24.34
CA SER A 795 19.35 -7.54 -25.68
C SER A 795 18.95 -6.54 -26.76
N GLY A 796 17.75 -5.96 -26.66
CA GLY A 796 17.29 -4.93 -27.57
C GLY A 796 18.06 -3.63 -27.39
N VAL A 797 18.27 -3.18 -26.15
CA VAL A 797 19.05 -1.97 -25.89
C VAL A 797 20.50 -2.12 -26.31
N ASN A 798 21.11 -3.29 -26.11
CA ASN A 798 22.47 -3.57 -26.59
C ASN A 798 22.59 -3.38 -28.12
N GLN A 799 21.60 -3.85 -28.90
CA GLN A 799 21.55 -3.64 -30.35
C GLN A 799 21.32 -2.16 -30.70
N LEU A 800 20.44 -1.47 -29.98
CA LEU A 800 20.20 -0.04 -30.18
C LEU A 800 21.47 0.79 -29.96
N CYS A 801 22.27 0.42 -28.95
CA CYS A 801 23.56 1.05 -28.65
C CYS A 801 24.59 0.89 -29.79
N GLU A 802 24.49 -0.14 -30.64
CA GLU A 802 25.33 -0.22 -31.85
C GLU A 802 25.05 0.95 -32.79
N GLY A 803 23.78 1.31 -32.97
CA GLY A 803 23.35 2.46 -33.77
C GLY A 803 23.75 3.79 -33.15
N LEU A 804 23.62 3.92 -31.82
CA LEU A 804 24.02 5.12 -31.08
C LEU A 804 25.52 5.44 -31.20
N ARG A 805 26.36 4.42 -31.38
CA ARG A 805 27.82 4.58 -31.57
C ARG A 805 28.21 4.99 -33.00
N SER A 806 27.28 4.92 -33.95
CA SER A 806 27.57 5.27 -35.35
C SER A 806 27.88 6.75 -35.53
N GLU A 807 28.79 7.07 -36.45
CA GLU A 807 29.13 8.46 -36.81
C GLU A 807 27.96 9.24 -37.44
N ASN A 808 27.01 8.50 -38.02
CA ASN A 808 25.82 9.05 -38.66
C ASN A 808 24.67 9.30 -37.68
N CYS A 809 24.77 8.79 -36.45
CA CYS A 809 23.70 8.93 -35.47
C CYS A 809 23.55 10.41 -35.05
N LYS A 810 22.31 10.91 -35.18
CA LYS A 810 21.94 12.29 -34.80
C LYS A 810 21.10 12.34 -33.53
N LEU A 811 20.90 11.21 -32.86
CA LEU A 811 20.00 11.12 -31.71
C LEU A 811 20.54 11.89 -30.52
N GLU A 812 19.73 12.82 -30.02
CA GLU A 812 20.00 13.70 -28.88
C GLU A 812 19.19 13.26 -27.66
N LYS A 813 17.97 12.76 -27.85
CA LYS A 813 17.08 12.32 -26.76
C LYS A 813 16.61 10.89 -26.96
N LEU A 814 16.75 10.08 -25.91
CA LEU A 814 16.32 8.69 -25.89
C LEU A 814 15.54 8.41 -24.59
N ASN A 815 14.30 7.94 -24.75
CA ASN A 815 13.47 7.49 -23.63
C ASN A 815 13.30 5.98 -23.65
N LEU A 816 13.78 5.31 -22.58
CA LEU A 816 13.71 3.87 -22.34
C LEU A 816 13.02 3.56 -20.99
N THR A 817 12.09 4.42 -20.58
CA THR A 817 11.31 4.23 -19.34
C THR A 817 10.46 2.97 -19.43
N TYR A 818 10.41 2.14 -18.38
CA TYR A 818 9.63 0.88 -18.38
C TYR A 818 9.95 -0.03 -19.59
N CYS A 819 11.23 -0.34 -19.81
CA CYS A 819 11.68 -1.17 -20.94
C CYS A 819 12.24 -2.55 -20.56
N ASP A 820 11.97 -2.99 -19.32
CA ASP A 820 12.45 -4.25 -18.74
C ASP A 820 13.98 -4.39 -18.77
N LEU A 821 14.68 -3.29 -18.43
CA LEU A 821 16.14 -3.23 -18.43
C LEU A 821 16.74 -3.68 -17.09
N THR A 822 17.94 -4.27 -17.15
CA THR A 822 18.74 -4.66 -15.98
C THR A 822 20.15 -4.05 -16.04
N SER A 823 20.98 -4.32 -15.03
CA SER A 823 22.40 -3.91 -15.02
C SER A 823 23.19 -4.37 -16.25
N ARG A 824 22.75 -5.41 -16.95
CA ARG A 824 23.50 -6.00 -18.08
C ARG A 824 23.61 -5.09 -19.30
N CYS A 825 22.62 -4.23 -19.58
CA CYS A 825 22.70 -3.30 -20.71
C CYS A 825 23.50 -2.04 -20.42
N CYS A 826 23.84 -1.77 -19.15
CA CYS A 826 24.50 -0.54 -18.73
C CYS A 826 25.90 -0.39 -19.33
N SER A 827 26.63 -1.48 -19.53
CA SER A 827 27.91 -1.48 -20.24
C SER A 827 27.78 -1.00 -21.70
N ALA A 828 26.72 -1.41 -22.41
CA ALA A 828 26.47 -0.98 -23.79
C ALA A 828 26.06 0.49 -23.86
N LEU A 829 25.22 0.95 -22.92
CA LEU A 829 24.84 2.36 -22.76
C LEU A 829 26.06 3.22 -22.43
N SER A 830 26.89 2.78 -21.48
CA SER A 830 28.17 3.43 -21.12
C SER A 830 29.11 3.57 -22.32
N SER A 831 29.22 2.50 -23.13
CA SER A 831 29.97 2.53 -24.39
C SER A 831 29.38 3.51 -25.41
N ALA A 832 28.06 3.62 -25.51
CA ALA A 832 27.39 4.59 -26.37
C ALA A 832 27.60 6.04 -25.90
N LEU A 833 27.56 6.31 -24.59
CA LEU A 833 27.85 7.62 -24.00
C LEU A 833 29.32 8.02 -24.21
N SER A 834 30.22 7.04 -24.17
CA SER A 834 31.66 7.25 -24.35
C SER A 834 32.09 7.42 -25.80
N ALA A 835 31.20 7.18 -26.77
CA ALA A 835 31.56 7.22 -28.18
C ALA A 835 31.75 8.67 -28.67
N PRO A 836 32.86 8.99 -29.38
CA PRO A 836 33.17 10.36 -29.83
C PRO A 836 32.07 11.04 -30.65
N HIS A 837 31.34 10.25 -31.43
CA HIS A 837 30.31 10.73 -32.34
C HIS A 837 28.91 10.76 -31.72
N SER A 838 28.73 10.20 -30.52
CA SER A 838 27.45 10.24 -29.83
C SER A 838 27.00 11.70 -29.64
N ARG A 839 25.71 11.94 -29.86
CA ARG A 839 25.07 13.26 -29.68
C ARG A 839 24.08 13.27 -28.52
N LEU A 840 24.00 12.18 -27.77
CA LEU A 840 23.00 12.01 -26.74
C LEU A 840 23.21 13.04 -25.61
N THR A 841 22.22 13.91 -25.43
CA THR A 841 22.15 14.94 -24.40
C THR A 841 21.11 14.59 -23.33
N GLU A 842 20.08 13.80 -23.65
CA GLU A 842 19.05 13.38 -22.71
C GLU A 842 18.82 11.86 -22.78
N LEU A 843 18.87 11.22 -21.62
CA LEU A 843 18.64 9.78 -21.46
C LEU A 843 17.71 9.52 -20.27
N ASP A 844 16.55 8.92 -20.55
CA ASP A 844 15.62 8.48 -19.53
C ASP A 844 15.64 6.94 -19.42
N LEU A 845 16.05 6.44 -18.26
CA LEU A 845 16.08 5.02 -17.90
C LEU A 845 15.14 4.70 -16.73
N SER A 846 14.27 5.64 -16.36
CA SER A 846 13.46 5.53 -15.16
C SER A 846 12.52 4.32 -15.19
N ASN A 847 12.12 3.86 -14.01
CA ASN A 847 11.22 2.73 -13.83
C ASN A 847 11.73 1.39 -14.41
N ASN A 848 13.05 1.24 -14.54
CA ASN A 848 13.70 -0.05 -14.76
C ASN A 848 14.30 -0.55 -13.43
N ASN A 849 13.44 -1.10 -12.57
CA ASN A 849 13.74 -1.40 -11.16
C ASN A 849 14.81 -2.48 -10.93
N ASN A 850 15.23 -3.19 -11.97
CA ASN A 850 16.27 -4.23 -11.92
C ASN A 850 17.64 -3.74 -12.44
N MET A 851 17.82 -2.44 -12.64
CA MET A 851 19.13 -1.88 -13.04
C MET A 851 20.17 -1.96 -11.92
N ASP A 852 19.75 -1.86 -10.65
CA ASP A 852 20.59 -1.94 -9.46
C ASP A 852 21.83 -1.01 -9.46
N ASP A 853 22.61 -1.05 -8.37
CA ASP A 853 23.78 -0.17 -8.23
C ASP A 853 24.91 -0.53 -9.21
N SER A 854 25.06 -1.81 -9.57
CA SER A 854 26.13 -2.26 -10.47
C SER A 854 25.94 -1.76 -11.90
N GLY A 855 24.68 -1.63 -12.34
CA GLY A 855 24.35 -1.00 -13.62
C GLY A 855 24.73 0.48 -13.64
N VAL A 856 24.38 1.23 -12.59
CA VAL A 856 24.71 2.66 -12.50
C VAL A 856 26.21 2.90 -12.37
N ASP A 857 26.94 2.03 -11.67
CA ASP A 857 28.40 2.10 -11.60
C ASP A 857 29.04 2.03 -12.99
N GLN A 858 28.58 1.10 -13.84
CA GLN A 858 29.01 0.97 -15.24
C GLN A 858 28.59 2.18 -16.07
N LEU A 859 27.37 2.69 -15.89
CA LEU A 859 26.89 3.88 -16.61
C LEU A 859 27.76 5.10 -16.27
N CYS A 860 28.16 5.22 -15.00
CA CYS A 860 29.03 6.29 -14.53
C CYS A 860 30.43 6.26 -15.15
N GLU A 861 30.93 5.11 -15.60
CA GLU A 861 32.17 5.04 -16.41
C GLU A 861 32.02 5.85 -17.70
N GLY A 862 30.88 5.73 -18.37
CA GLY A 862 30.59 6.47 -19.59
C GLY A 862 30.35 7.95 -19.35
N LEU A 863 29.70 8.31 -18.24
CA LEU A 863 29.51 9.71 -17.84
C LEU A 863 30.82 10.45 -17.56
N ARG A 864 31.88 9.73 -17.15
CA ARG A 864 33.22 10.30 -16.90
C ARG A 864 34.04 10.49 -18.19
N SER A 865 33.60 9.94 -19.31
CA SER A 865 34.31 10.06 -20.59
C SER A 865 34.33 11.51 -21.10
N GLU A 866 35.46 11.93 -21.67
CA GLU A 866 35.62 13.25 -22.32
C GLU A 866 34.65 13.46 -23.50
N SER A 867 34.23 12.35 -24.12
CA SER A 867 33.31 12.34 -25.26
C SER A 867 31.84 12.42 -24.87
N CYS A 868 31.51 12.23 -23.58
CA CYS A 868 30.12 12.24 -23.12
C CYS A 868 29.51 13.65 -23.25
N LYS A 869 28.33 13.71 -23.87
CA LYS A 869 27.57 14.95 -24.06
C LYS A 869 26.29 15.01 -23.23
N LEU A 870 26.08 14.04 -22.34
CA LEU A 870 24.84 13.91 -21.59
C LEU A 870 24.67 15.08 -20.61
N GLU A 871 23.53 15.77 -20.74
CA GLU A 871 23.13 16.91 -19.91
C GLU A 871 22.02 16.52 -18.94
N LYS A 872 21.11 15.61 -19.34
CA LYS A 872 20.00 15.14 -18.51
C LYS A 872 19.99 13.62 -18.39
N LEU A 873 19.92 13.15 -17.16
CA LEU A 873 19.83 11.73 -16.83
C LEU A 873 18.71 11.48 -15.83
N ASN A 874 17.78 10.62 -16.20
CA ASN A 874 16.73 10.15 -15.30
C ASN A 874 16.93 8.68 -14.93
N LEU A 875 17.15 8.45 -13.63
CA LEU A 875 17.35 7.15 -12.99
C LEU A 875 16.32 6.95 -11.86
N SER A 876 15.17 7.60 -11.95
CA SER A 876 14.11 7.47 -10.95
C SER A 876 13.55 6.04 -10.94
N HIS A 877 13.34 5.45 -9.76
CA HIS A 877 12.77 4.10 -9.61
C HIS A 877 13.56 3.02 -10.38
N CYS A 878 14.90 3.04 -10.26
CA CYS A 878 15.82 2.08 -10.91
C CYS A 878 16.37 1.01 -9.96
N GLY A 879 15.86 0.94 -8.73
CA GLY A 879 16.32 -0.01 -7.71
C GLY A 879 17.67 0.36 -7.10
N LEU A 880 18.00 1.66 -7.06
CA LEU A 880 19.29 2.14 -6.57
C LEU A 880 19.32 2.24 -5.05
N THR A 881 20.51 2.04 -4.48
CA THR A 881 20.76 2.17 -3.04
C THR A 881 21.95 3.10 -2.75
N THR A 882 22.35 3.19 -1.47
CA THR A 882 23.51 4.00 -1.04
C THR A 882 24.81 3.70 -1.81
N THR A 883 24.99 2.50 -2.36
CA THR A 883 26.25 2.05 -2.96
C THR A 883 26.62 2.77 -4.26
N CYS A 884 25.67 3.07 -5.14
CA CYS A 884 25.94 3.80 -6.40
C CYS A 884 26.30 5.29 -6.20
N CYS A 885 26.03 5.85 -5.01
CA CYS A 885 26.22 7.28 -4.74
C CYS A 885 27.67 7.73 -4.91
N SER A 886 28.63 6.85 -4.61
CA SER A 886 30.06 7.11 -4.80
C SER A 886 30.45 7.23 -6.29
N ALA A 887 29.88 6.38 -7.15
CA ALA A 887 30.11 6.42 -8.58
C ALA A 887 29.45 7.66 -9.22
N LEU A 888 28.23 7.99 -8.80
CA LEU A 888 27.53 9.22 -9.21
C LEU A 888 28.29 10.48 -8.77
N SER A 889 28.77 10.51 -7.52
CA SER A 889 29.61 11.59 -6.99
C SER A 889 30.88 11.78 -7.81
N SER A 890 31.52 10.67 -8.21
CA SER A 890 32.70 10.67 -9.08
C SER A 890 32.39 11.18 -10.49
N ALA A 891 31.23 10.82 -11.05
CA ALA A 891 30.77 11.31 -12.36
C ALA A 891 30.47 12.82 -12.34
N LEU A 892 29.83 13.32 -11.27
CA LEU A 892 29.57 14.75 -11.08
C LEU A 892 30.85 15.58 -10.87
N SER A 893 31.91 14.95 -10.36
CA SER A 893 33.20 15.60 -10.11
C SER A 893 34.13 15.60 -11.32
N ALA A 894 33.78 14.87 -12.39
CA ALA A 894 34.65 14.67 -13.54
C ALA A 894 34.83 16.00 -14.33
N PRO A 895 36.05 16.35 -14.79
CA PRO A 895 36.32 17.64 -15.45
C PRO A 895 35.47 17.89 -16.71
N HIS A 896 35.08 16.83 -17.40
CA HIS A 896 34.39 16.89 -18.69
C HIS A 896 32.88 16.67 -18.58
N THR A 897 32.36 16.47 -17.37
CA THR A 897 30.92 16.27 -17.17
C THR A 897 30.12 17.45 -17.73
N ARG A 898 28.97 17.15 -18.33
CA ARG A 898 28.00 18.14 -18.84
C ARG A 898 26.66 18.03 -18.15
N LEU A 899 26.54 17.16 -17.16
CA LEU A 899 25.27 16.86 -16.52
C LEU A 899 24.77 18.09 -15.74
N THR A 900 23.62 18.61 -16.17
CA THR A 900 22.91 19.74 -15.57
C THR A 900 21.64 19.27 -14.84
N GLU A 901 21.06 18.13 -15.20
CA GLU A 901 19.85 17.59 -14.58
C GLU A 901 20.00 16.10 -14.23
N LEU A 902 19.74 15.76 -12.97
CA LEU A 902 19.81 14.40 -12.45
C LEU A 902 18.56 14.10 -11.61
N GLU A 903 17.78 13.13 -12.08
CA GLU A 903 16.55 12.69 -11.45
C GLU A 903 16.77 11.31 -10.81
N LEU A 904 16.77 11.24 -9.47
CA LEU A 904 17.06 10.04 -8.67
C LEU A 904 15.89 9.62 -7.77
N SER A 905 14.71 10.20 -7.99
CA SER A 905 13.55 10.01 -7.13
C SER A 905 13.12 8.54 -7.03
N TRP A 906 12.47 8.16 -5.92
CA TRP A 906 11.99 6.79 -5.69
C TRP A 906 13.09 5.71 -5.69
N ASN A 907 14.27 6.02 -5.12
CA ASN A 907 15.36 5.08 -4.87
C ASN A 907 15.77 5.10 -3.38
N ILE A 908 16.30 3.99 -2.84
CA ILE A 908 16.61 3.87 -1.41
C ILE A 908 18.03 4.39 -1.12
N MET A 909 18.23 5.69 -1.38
CA MET A 909 19.55 6.34 -1.30
C MET A 909 20.03 6.53 0.14
N GLU A 910 19.10 6.65 1.09
CA GLU A 910 19.32 6.94 2.52
C GLU A 910 20.24 8.15 2.79
N ASP A 911 20.44 8.50 4.07
CA ASP A 911 21.24 9.66 4.44
C ASP A 911 22.72 9.51 4.03
N SER A 912 23.30 8.31 4.18
CA SER A 912 24.71 8.03 3.91
C SER A 912 25.06 8.17 2.43
N GLY A 913 24.19 7.69 1.53
CA GLY A 913 24.37 7.82 0.09
C GLY A 913 24.31 9.28 -0.35
N VAL A 914 23.32 10.05 0.12
CA VAL A 914 23.24 11.49 -0.21
C VAL A 914 24.44 12.27 0.34
N VAL A 915 24.98 11.91 1.50
CA VAL A 915 26.21 12.52 2.02
C VAL A 915 27.38 12.31 1.06
N GLN A 916 27.54 11.11 0.48
CA GLN A 916 28.56 10.83 -0.54
C GLN A 916 28.30 11.60 -1.84
N LEU A 917 27.05 11.64 -2.30
CA LEU A 917 26.65 12.41 -3.48
C LEU A 917 26.98 13.91 -3.32
N CYS A 918 26.80 14.45 -2.12
CA CYS A 918 27.14 15.84 -1.80
C CYS A 918 28.63 16.17 -1.96
N GLU A 919 29.54 15.18 -1.90
CA GLU A 919 30.96 15.41 -2.17
C GLU A 919 31.18 15.85 -3.62
N GLY A 920 30.55 15.17 -4.57
CA GLY A 920 30.63 15.53 -5.98
C GLY A 920 29.88 16.80 -6.31
N LEU A 921 28.73 17.05 -5.67
CA LEU A 921 27.98 18.30 -5.84
C LEU A 921 28.75 19.55 -5.39
N ARG A 922 29.76 19.41 -4.52
CA ARG A 922 30.63 20.51 -4.08
C ARG A 922 31.85 20.72 -4.97
N SER A 923 32.12 19.81 -5.90
CA SER A 923 33.27 19.90 -6.81
C SER A 923 33.18 21.15 -7.69
N GLU A 924 34.33 21.74 -8.02
CA GLU A 924 34.43 22.87 -8.97
C GLU A 924 34.03 22.51 -10.39
N ASN A 925 34.08 21.21 -10.73
CA ASN A 925 33.71 20.69 -12.05
C ASN A 925 32.20 20.40 -12.17
N CYS A 926 31.46 20.36 -11.05
CA CYS A 926 30.06 20.01 -11.05
C CYS A 926 29.23 21.11 -11.73
N LYS A 927 28.45 20.72 -12.74
CA LYS A 927 27.55 21.62 -13.50
C LYS A 927 26.08 21.38 -13.20
N LEU A 928 25.78 20.57 -12.18
CA LEU A 928 24.40 20.17 -11.89
C LEU A 928 23.57 21.35 -11.38
N GLU A 929 22.52 21.67 -12.12
CA GLU A 929 21.56 22.75 -11.86
C GLU A 929 20.30 22.20 -11.20
N LYS A 930 19.86 21.00 -11.58
CA LYS A 930 18.63 20.37 -11.10
C LYS A 930 18.90 19.00 -10.53
N LEU A 931 18.43 18.78 -9.30
CA LEU A 931 18.55 17.50 -8.61
C LEU A 931 17.22 17.12 -7.98
N ASN A 932 16.75 15.91 -8.27
CA ASN A 932 15.58 15.33 -7.61
C ASN A 932 15.95 14.12 -6.75
N LEU A 933 15.69 14.26 -5.45
CA LEU A 933 15.86 13.25 -4.41
C LEU A 933 14.54 13.03 -3.65
N SER A 934 13.40 13.15 -4.33
CA SER A 934 12.08 12.92 -3.74
C SER A 934 11.84 11.42 -3.50
N ASN A 935 11.21 11.07 -2.37
CA ASN A 935 11.02 9.67 -1.94
C ASN A 935 12.33 8.86 -1.95
N CYS A 936 13.40 9.40 -1.35
CA CYS A 936 14.72 8.78 -1.29
C CYS A 936 15.12 8.22 0.08
N HIS A 937 14.14 8.06 0.99
CA HIS A 937 14.36 7.63 2.38
C HIS A 937 15.32 8.55 3.18
N LEU A 938 15.27 9.86 2.92
CA LEU A 938 16.14 10.83 3.57
C LEU A 938 15.58 11.29 4.92
N THR A 939 16.45 11.58 5.88
CA THR A 939 16.10 12.17 7.17
C THR A 939 16.83 13.48 7.41
N SER A 940 16.64 14.10 8.58
CA SER A 940 17.40 15.30 8.96
C SER A 940 18.92 15.12 8.96
N ARG A 941 19.45 13.87 8.94
CA ARG A 941 20.89 13.61 9.06
C ARG A 941 21.69 14.05 7.82
N CYS A 942 21.12 13.99 6.62
CA CYS A 942 21.81 14.43 5.40
C CYS A 942 21.67 15.94 5.13
N CYS A 943 20.76 16.65 5.81
CA CYS A 943 20.45 18.05 5.54
C CYS A 943 21.61 19.01 5.80
N SER A 944 22.52 18.69 6.72
CA SER A 944 23.76 19.47 6.92
C SER A 944 24.69 19.39 5.70
N SER A 945 24.84 18.20 5.12
CA SER A 945 25.60 18.00 3.89
C SER A 945 24.95 18.70 2.70
N LEU A 946 23.63 18.59 2.53
CA LEU A 946 22.90 19.35 1.50
C LEU A 946 23.05 20.87 1.71
N SER A 947 22.93 21.36 2.95
CA SER A 947 23.18 22.77 3.29
C SER A 947 24.58 23.23 2.90
N SER A 948 25.60 22.40 3.10
CA SER A 948 26.98 22.70 2.67
C SER A 948 27.13 22.77 1.15
N VAL A 949 26.37 21.96 0.38
CA VAL A 949 26.31 22.08 -1.08
C VAL A 949 25.74 23.44 -1.46
N LEU A 950 24.60 23.82 -0.87
CA LEU A 950 23.96 25.11 -1.11
C LEU A 950 24.85 26.31 -0.71
N SER A 951 25.76 26.11 0.25
CA SER A 951 26.70 27.14 0.71
C SER A 951 27.97 27.24 -0.14
N SER A 952 28.26 26.21 -0.95
CA SER A 952 29.49 26.13 -1.72
C SER A 952 29.49 27.15 -2.86
N PRO A 953 30.58 27.92 -3.07
CA PRO A 953 30.68 28.84 -4.20
C PRO A 953 30.72 28.11 -5.56
N HIS A 954 31.04 26.82 -5.55
CA HIS A 954 31.14 25.98 -6.75
C HIS A 954 29.81 25.37 -7.18
N SER A 955 28.82 25.31 -6.29
CA SER A 955 27.52 24.72 -6.63
C SER A 955 26.81 25.54 -7.71
N GLN A 956 26.22 24.85 -8.68
CA GLN A 956 25.38 25.43 -9.73
C GLN A 956 23.89 25.17 -9.50
N LEU A 957 23.52 24.57 -8.37
CA LEU A 957 22.18 24.07 -8.13
C LEU A 957 21.17 25.23 -8.02
N THR A 958 20.21 25.25 -8.95
CA THR A 958 19.09 26.19 -9.00
C THR A 958 17.78 25.51 -8.57
N GLU A 959 17.65 24.20 -8.75
CA GLU A 959 16.47 23.43 -8.34
C GLU A 959 16.83 22.18 -7.53
N LEU A 960 16.21 22.04 -6.35
CA LEU A 960 16.35 20.88 -5.48
C LEU A 960 14.98 20.36 -5.07
N LYS A 961 14.65 19.13 -5.48
CA LYS A 961 13.42 18.45 -5.09
C LYS A 961 13.70 17.41 -4.00
N LEU A 962 13.08 17.58 -2.84
CA LEU A 962 13.20 16.69 -1.67
C LEU A 962 11.81 16.21 -1.19
N LYS A 963 10.81 16.19 -2.07
CA LYS A 963 9.42 15.86 -1.71
C LYS A 963 9.32 14.47 -1.11
N SER A 964 8.42 14.30 -0.13
CA SER A 964 8.07 12.99 0.45
C SER A 964 9.29 12.24 1.01
N ASN A 965 10.08 12.91 1.85
CA ASN A 965 11.11 12.29 2.69
C ASN A 965 10.74 12.48 4.18
N ASN A 966 11.63 12.17 5.11
CA ASN A 966 11.40 12.35 6.55
C ASN A 966 12.39 13.36 7.18
N LEU A 967 12.54 14.53 6.56
CA LEU A 967 13.52 15.53 7.00
C LEU A 967 13.15 16.22 8.33
N GLY A 968 11.86 16.37 8.60
CA GLY A 968 11.32 17.02 9.79
C GLY A 968 11.77 18.48 9.98
N ASP A 969 11.41 19.06 11.13
CA ASP A 969 11.77 20.44 11.47
C ASP A 969 13.28 20.67 11.55
N SER A 970 14.03 19.68 12.03
CA SER A 970 15.49 19.76 12.16
C SER A 970 16.17 19.86 10.79
N GLY A 971 15.79 19.01 9.83
CA GLY A 971 16.34 19.07 8.47
C GLY A 971 15.98 20.38 7.77
N ALA A 972 14.74 20.84 7.93
CA ALA A 972 14.31 22.15 7.43
C ALA A 972 15.13 23.31 8.04
N CYS A 973 15.48 23.26 9.34
CA CYS A 973 16.35 24.25 9.96
C CYS A 973 17.73 24.28 9.29
N GLN A 974 18.35 23.12 9.09
CA GLN A 974 19.70 23.02 8.52
C GLN A 974 19.74 23.51 7.07
N LEU A 975 18.75 23.14 6.25
CA LEU A 975 18.65 23.66 4.88
C LEU A 975 18.51 25.19 4.84
N CYS A 976 17.82 25.80 5.81
CA CYS A 976 17.74 27.25 5.90
C CYS A 976 19.11 27.93 6.10
N GLU A 977 20.08 27.25 6.71
CA GLU A 977 21.43 27.81 6.91
C GLU A 977 22.13 28.00 5.56
N GLY A 978 22.10 26.97 4.72
CA GLY A 978 22.67 27.03 3.37
C GLY A 978 21.98 28.05 2.47
N LEU A 979 20.64 28.13 2.52
CA LEU A 979 19.86 29.11 1.77
C LEU A 979 20.24 30.56 2.10
N ARG A 980 20.62 30.86 3.35
CA ARG A 980 21.00 32.22 3.79
C ARG A 980 22.36 32.68 3.27
N THR A 981 23.19 31.76 2.79
CA THR A 981 24.51 32.13 2.29
C THR A 981 24.41 32.93 0.99
N PRO A 982 25.35 33.87 0.74
CA PRO A 982 25.35 34.65 -0.50
C PRO A 982 25.75 33.81 -1.73
N ASN A 983 26.39 32.66 -1.52
CA ASN A 983 26.81 31.74 -2.58
C ASN A 983 25.64 30.88 -3.11
N CYS A 984 24.54 30.77 -2.36
CA CYS A 984 23.43 29.90 -2.72
C CYS A 984 22.67 30.44 -3.94
N LYS A 985 22.72 29.68 -5.04
CA LYS A 985 22.02 29.96 -6.31
C LYS A 985 20.63 29.34 -6.40
N LEU A 986 20.17 28.66 -5.35
CA LEU A 986 18.92 27.92 -5.39
C LEU A 986 17.71 28.84 -5.57
N GLU A 987 16.96 28.58 -6.63
CA GLU A 987 15.73 29.29 -6.99
C GLU A 987 14.50 28.47 -6.58
N ILE A 988 14.55 27.15 -6.66
CA ILE A 988 13.40 26.27 -6.42
C ILE A 988 13.77 25.19 -5.40
N LEU A 989 13.00 25.08 -4.33
CA LEU A 989 13.14 24.06 -3.30
C LEU A 989 11.80 23.39 -2.98
N TRP A 990 11.68 22.09 -3.23
CA TRP A 990 10.48 21.32 -2.91
C TRP A 990 10.66 20.50 -1.63
N LEU A 991 9.84 20.79 -0.61
CA LEU A 991 9.85 20.17 0.72
C LEU A 991 8.47 19.62 1.14
N SER A 992 7.48 19.55 0.24
CA SER A 992 6.18 18.94 0.54
C SER A 992 6.33 17.49 1.02
N GLY A 993 5.53 17.05 2.00
CA GLY A 993 5.56 15.66 2.48
C GLY A 993 6.75 15.31 3.39
N ASN A 994 7.37 16.28 4.09
CA ASN A 994 8.58 16.06 4.92
C ASN A 994 8.37 16.12 6.44
N GLU A 995 7.15 15.95 6.92
CA GLU A 995 6.82 16.06 8.37
C GLU A 995 7.26 17.39 9.02
N ILE A 996 7.32 18.47 8.23
CA ILE A 996 7.67 19.82 8.71
C ILE A 996 6.45 20.43 9.40
N SER A 997 6.61 20.92 10.63
CA SER A 997 5.54 21.56 11.40
C SER A 997 5.09 22.87 10.75
N GLU A 998 3.82 23.24 10.94
CA GLU A 998 3.28 24.50 10.43
C GLU A 998 4.05 25.73 10.91
N ASN A 999 4.58 25.68 12.14
CA ASN A 999 5.44 26.75 12.66
C ASN A 999 6.73 26.89 11.83
N LYS A 1000 7.36 25.76 11.47
CA LYS A 1000 8.59 25.79 10.66
C LYS A 1000 8.31 26.13 9.20
N LYS A 1001 7.18 25.72 8.63
CA LYS A 1001 6.72 26.19 7.31
C LYS A 1001 6.55 27.71 7.26
N LYS A 1002 5.97 28.33 8.29
CA LYS A 1002 5.89 29.80 8.40
C LYS A 1002 7.27 30.46 8.41
N ASN A 1003 8.23 29.87 9.14
CA ASN A 1003 9.61 30.36 9.16
C ASN A 1003 10.29 30.27 7.78
N LEU A 1004 10.04 29.20 7.02
CA LEU A 1004 10.52 29.04 5.65
C LEU A 1004 9.92 30.10 4.72
N ARG A 1005 8.61 30.38 4.81
CA ARG A 1005 7.95 31.46 4.04
C ARG A 1005 8.55 32.83 4.38
N SER A 1006 8.79 33.12 5.65
CA SER A 1006 9.45 34.36 6.07
C SER A 1006 10.90 34.46 5.55
N LEU A 1007 11.63 33.34 5.51
CA LEU A 1007 12.97 33.30 4.91
C LEU A 1007 12.90 33.58 3.41
N GLN A 1008 11.98 32.94 2.70
CA GLN A 1008 11.75 33.16 1.27
C GLN A 1008 11.49 34.64 0.97
N GLU A 1009 10.59 35.29 1.71
CA GLU A 1009 10.32 36.72 1.55
C GLU A 1009 11.57 37.59 1.78
N LYS A 1010 12.40 37.24 2.77
CA LYS A 1010 13.66 37.95 3.04
C LYS A 1010 14.66 37.78 1.90
N LEU A 1011 14.82 36.57 1.36
CA LEU A 1011 15.69 36.30 0.21
C LEU A 1011 15.21 37.07 -1.03
N ASN A 1012 13.89 37.06 -1.29
CA ASN A 1012 13.29 37.78 -2.42
C ASN A 1012 13.48 39.31 -2.31
N ARG A 1013 13.46 39.88 -1.11
CA ARG A 1013 13.80 41.30 -0.88
C ARG A 1013 15.26 41.64 -1.19
N THR A 1014 16.18 40.68 -1.15
CA THR A 1014 17.58 40.88 -1.55
C THR A 1014 17.79 40.76 -3.07
N GLY A 1015 16.73 40.51 -3.83
CA GLY A 1015 16.77 40.31 -5.29
C GLY A 1015 16.97 38.86 -5.72
N ARG A 1016 17.15 37.92 -4.79
CA ARG A 1016 17.24 36.48 -5.08
C ARG A 1016 15.84 35.91 -5.30
N GLN A 1017 15.52 35.39 -6.49
CA GLN A 1017 14.21 34.79 -6.77
C GLN A 1017 14.16 33.35 -6.25
N THR A 1018 13.82 33.16 -4.98
CA THR A 1018 13.71 31.84 -4.35
C THR A 1018 12.25 31.48 -4.05
N TYR A 1019 11.87 30.24 -4.33
CA TYR A 1019 10.55 29.65 -4.13
C TYR A 1019 10.69 28.34 -3.34
N ILE A 1020 10.04 28.27 -2.17
CA ILE A 1020 10.09 27.14 -1.25
C ILE A 1020 8.69 26.54 -1.11
N TYR A 1021 8.49 25.34 -1.65
CA TYR A 1021 7.22 24.63 -1.65
C TYR A 1021 7.13 23.68 -0.45
N THR A 1022 6.17 23.91 0.46
CA THR A 1022 6.03 23.14 1.73
C THR A 1022 4.64 22.54 1.97
N GLY A 1023 3.68 22.76 1.06
CA GLY A 1023 2.30 22.25 1.13
C GLY A 1023 1.99 21.21 0.04
N GLU A 1024 0.77 20.64 0.08
CA GLU A 1024 0.22 19.76 -0.97
C GLU A 1024 -0.43 20.54 -2.13
N ASP A 1025 -0.10 21.81 -2.28
CA ASP A 1025 -0.73 22.68 -3.28
C ASP A 1025 -0.27 22.31 -4.69
N TRP A 1026 -1.04 21.44 -5.35
CA TRP A 1026 -1.09 21.32 -6.80
C TRP A 1026 -2.52 21.56 -7.27
N THR A 1027 -2.82 22.83 -7.52
CA THR A 1027 -3.70 23.21 -8.63
C THR A 1027 -2.85 24.01 -9.61
N CYS A 1028 -2.46 23.36 -10.71
CA CYS A 1028 -2.33 23.98 -12.03
C CYS A 1028 -2.47 22.88 -13.07
#